data_AF-A0A150XWT7-F1
#
_entry.id   AF-A0A150XWT7-F1
#
_cell.length_a   1.000
_cell.length_b   1.000
_cell.length_c   1.000
_cell.angle_alpha   90.00
_cell.angle_beta   90.00
_cell.angle_gamma   90.00
#
_symmetry.space_group_name_H-M   'P 1'
#
loop_
_entity.id
_entity.type
_entity.pdbx_description
1 polymer ?
#
loop_
_entity_poly.entity_id
_entity_poly.type
_entity_poly.pdbx_seq_one_letter_code
_entity_poly.pdbx_strand_id
1 'polypeptide(L)'
;MQTGDQNIENSKTDKNTENLETPQTEAVSETVEEGAAASAAEVKPEVDVPQEETKVEEQPVVEAKEEVSADTEVTPTENVEEVSTPKVESEDSVSASEESEEEDAEEDHDHDDEEDHQVIDYSNHTREQLAEVIEELTSETNFKKIDAILAQIEPLFQETEDAARQEALDKFIADGGEEADFEYRHDKLYNRFDASLRLIKDKKHNYYKEREATKEKNYQKKTELLDKLRELVDEEATTSLNPIKEIQEEWKKVGQVPNQHNRTLWANYNALIDRFYNNRHILFELKELDRKKNQEAKTELCVKAEALDQMDNLKEAIIQLNELHEEYKNIGPVPKEVQEELWQRFKAASDKVYHKRKEYLDSLKGELNENLEKKKVLAAELKTFTEFDSDRINKWNAKTKEILALQKKWDAIGGLPREHAKEVNKLFWTDFKKFFSNKNDFFKKLEGMRQENLEKKEALIHKAIELQESTDWDSTANKLKALQQQWRDIGPVPEKVRNSIYERFKAACDAFFNNRRANLSKADAEYAENLKKKEAIIQSILDAAAKGTGSEKEMDEFLAQWQAIGFVPRGAMKSIEQKYSEALAKYVKGLDVEGQEEEQLMIKVELGGLQNGPNADRKLNKKEGDLRRQIQEIENNIALWNNNLSFFANSKTADKLKAEFDEKIEKAKEEMDHLKKQLRMVRSM
;
A
#
# COMPACT_ATOMS: atom_id res chain seq x y z
N MET A 1 -72.31 -8.40 -18.14
CA MET A 1 -72.42 -7.36 -19.19
C MET A 1 -71.13 -6.57 -19.15
N GLN A 2 -70.26 -6.50 -20.16
CA GLN A 2 -70.21 -7.11 -21.47
C GLN A 2 -68.75 -6.90 -21.96
N THR A 3 -68.01 -8.01 -22.15
CA THR A 3 -66.95 -8.33 -23.15
C THR A 3 -65.91 -7.26 -23.55
N GLY A 4 -64.59 -7.51 -23.66
CA GLY A 4 -63.89 -8.73 -24.07
C GLY A 4 -63.33 -8.59 -25.50
N ASP A 5 -62.05 -8.99 -25.68
CA ASP A 5 -61.35 -9.36 -26.94
C ASP A 5 -60.95 -8.24 -27.94
N GLN A 6 -59.90 -8.31 -28.78
CA GLN A 6 -58.69 -9.12 -29.03
C GLN A 6 -57.95 -8.36 -30.18
N ASN A 7 -56.62 -8.21 -30.13
CA ASN A 7 -55.60 -8.93 -30.92
C ASN A 7 -55.59 -8.65 -32.45
N ILE A 8 -54.39 -8.43 -33.04
CA ILE A 8 -53.84 -9.12 -34.23
C ILE A 8 -52.55 -8.44 -34.76
N GLU A 9 -51.59 -9.32 -35.06
CA GLU A 9 -50.26 -9.18 -35.66
C GLU A 9 -50.25 -8.58 -37.10
N ASN A 10 -49.12 -8.03 -37.57
CA ASN A 10 -48.12 -8.76 -38.40
C ASN A 10 -47.29 -7.85 -39.36
N SER A 11 -45.97 -8.02 -39.28
CA SER A 11 -44.86 -7.98 -40.27
C SER A 11 -44.79 -7.06 -41.52
N LYS A 12 -43.53 -6.66 -41.80
CA LYS A 12 -42.76 -6.57 -43.08
C LYS A 12 -42.39 -5.18 -43.66
N THR A 13 -41.10 -4.85 -43.49
CA THR A 13 -40.07 -4.49 -44.50
C THR A 13 -40.51 -4.01 -45.90
N ASP A 14 -40.07 -2.84 -46.39
CA ASP A 14 -38.76 -2.55 -47.04
C ASP A 14 -38.79 -1.21 -47.84
N LYS A 15 -37.73 -0.40 -47.65
CA LYS A 15 -36.95 0.49 -48.57
C LYS A 15 -37.53 1.55 -49.56
N ASN A 16 -36.69 2.61 -49.67
CA ASN A 16 -36.40 3.56 -50.78
C ASN A 16 -37.36 4.74 -51.04
N THR A 17 -36.96 5.95 -51.47
CA THR A 17 -35.75 6.83 -51.52
C THR A 17 -36.20 8.15 -52.20
N GLU A 18 -35.39 9.22 -52.09
CA GLU A 18 -35.34 10.48 -52.89
C GLU A 18 -35.82 11.77 -52.19
N ASN A 19 -35.28 12.98 -52.41
CA ASN A 19 -33.99 13.55 -52.87
C ASN A 19 -34.11 15.10 -52.80
N LEU A 20 -33.00 15.84 -53.05
CA LEU A 20 -32.81 17.30 -53.33
C LEU A 20 -32.53 18.19 -52.08
N GLU A 21 -31.53 19.08 -52.00
CA GLU A 21 -30.87 19.93 -53.02
C GLU A 21 -29.49 20.49 -52.52
N THR A 22 -28.63 20.91 -53.46
CA THR A 22 -27.20 21.38 -53.48
C THR A 22 -26.95 22.89 -53.14
N PRO A 23 -25.77 23.58 -53.36
CA PRO A 23 -24.30 23.26 -53.44
C PRO A 23 -23.31 24.32 -52.79
N GLN A 24 -21.99 24.15 -53.04
CA GLN A 24 -20.81 25.09 -53.09
C GLN A 24 -19.74 24.90 -51.98
N THR A 25 -18.41 24.86 -52.18
CA THR A 25 -17.46 25.25 -53.27
C THR A 25 -16.07 24.62 -53.09
N GLU A 26 -15.30 24.62 -54.19
CA GLU A 26 -13.90 24.24 -54.54
C GLU A 26 -12.77 24.59 -53.50
N ALA A 27 -11.52 24.08 -53.52
CA ALA A 27 -10.62 23.70 -54.61
C ALA A 27 -9.44 22.79 -54.17
N VAL A 28 -8.76 22.22 -55.16
CA VAL A 28 -7.71 21.17 -55.17
C VAL A 28 -6.33 21.77 -55.49
N SER A 29 -5.22 21.23 -54.96
CA SER A 29 -3.99 20.94 -55.73
C SER A 29 -2.93 20.12 -54.96
N GLU A 30 -2.31 19.22 -55.72
CA GLU A 30 -1.41 18.10 -55.38
C GLU A 30 0.09 18.47 -55.33
N THR A 31 0.90 17.42 -55.05
CA THR A 31 2.33 17.11 -55.38
C THR A 31 3.31 17.18 -54.19
N VAL A 32 3.86 16.07 -53.63
CA VAL A 32 4.80 15.01 -54.14
C VAL A 32 6.16 15.65 -54.48
N GLU A 33 7.33 15.36 -53.89
CA GLU A 33 8.03 14.07 -53.68
C GLU A 33 9.29 14.20 -52.78
N GLU A 34 9.69 13.08 -52.15
CA GLU A 34 11.02 12.55 -51.73
C GLU A 34 12.16 13.37 -51.05
N GLY A 35 12.80 12.74 -50.04
CA GLY A 35 14.23 12.95 -49.74
C GLY A 35 14.80 12.65 -48.34
N ALA A 36 15.07 11.37 -48.04
CA ALA A 36 16.22 10.82 -47.28
C ALA A 36 16.56 11.21 -45.80
N ALA A 37 16.47 10.17 -44.96
CA ALA A 37 17.52 9.56 -44.11
C ALA A 37 18.00 10.15 -42.76
N ALA A 38 17.97 9.23 -41.77
CA ALA A 38 18.84 9.03 -40.60
C ALA A 38 18.59 9.86 -39.32
N SER A 39 18.11 9.20 -38.27
CA SER A 39 18.93 8.88 -37.08
C SER A 39 18.14 8.05 -36.07
N ALA A 40 18.80 7.05 -35.50
CA ALA A 40 18.35 6.24 -34.38
C ALA A 40 18.25 7.07 -33.09
N ALA A 41 17.27 6.77 -32.23
CA ALA A 41 17.37 6.99 -30.79
C ALA A 41 16.37 6.11 -30.03
N GLU A 42 16.91 5.45 -29.01
CA GLU A 42 16.26 4.57 -28.05
C GLU A 42 15.15 5.28 -27.25
N VAL A 43 14.07 4.55 -27.03
CA VAL A 43 13.02 4.90 -26.07
C VAL A 43 13.52 4.61 -24.66
N LYS A 44 13.79 5.67 -23.89
CA LYS A 44 13.75 5.68 -22.43
C LYS A 44 12.64 6.65 -22.01
N PRO A 45 11.73 6.29 -21.08
CA PRO A 45 10.85 7.27 -20.48
C PRO A 45 11.62 8.01 -19.38
N GLU A 46 11.77 9.31 -19.61
CA GLU A 46 12.19 10.31 -18.63
C GLU A 46 10.97 10.65 -17.77
N VAL A 47 11.08 10.42 -16.46
CA VAL A 47 10.12 10.92 -15.47
C VAL A 47 10.62 12.29 -15.07
N ASP A 48 10.06 13.32 -15.69
CA ASP A 48 10.22 14.70 -15.26
C ASP A 48 8.99 15.11 -14.44
N VAL A 49 9.25 15.69 -13.28
CA VAL A 49 8.29 16.10 -12.27
C VAL A 49 8.23 17.63 -12.33
N PRO A 50 7.08 18.25 -12.67
CA PRO A 50 6.91 19.67 -12.42
C PRO A 50 6.48 19.87 -10.96
N GLN A 51 7.37 20.48 -10.16
CA GLN A 51 6.98 21.19 -8.95
C GLN A 51 6.38 22.54 -9.36
N GLU A 52 5.14 22.80 -8.96
CA GLU A 52 4.60 24.16 -8.89
C GLU A 52 4.13 24.41 -7.46
N GLU A 53 4.77 25.40 -6.83
CA GLU A 53 4.55 25.83 -5.45
C GLU A 53 3.23 26.59 -5.35
N THR A 54 2.33 26.15 -4.47
CA THR A 54 1.29 27.01 -3.91
C THR A 54 1.36 26.96 -2.38
N LYS A 55 1.68 28.12 -1.83
CA LYS A 55 1.86 28.44 -0.42
C LYS A 55 0.47 28.53 0.25
N VAL A 56 0.19 27.66 1.21
CA VAL A 56 -0.92 27.82 2.16
C VAL A 56 -0.35 27.81 3.56
N GLU A 57 -0.74 28.83 4.31
CA GLU A 57 -0.27 29.22 5.63
C GLU A 57 -0.86 28.29 6.71
N GLU A 58 0.01 27.67 7.51
CA GLU A 58 -0.33 26.75 8.61
C GLU A 58 -0.82 27.52 9.85
N GLN A 59 -1.94 27.07 10.43
CA GLN A 59 -2.27 27.26 11.85
C GLN A 59 -2.11 25.93 12.59
N PRO A 60 -1.67 25.93 13.87
CA PRO A 60 -1.21 24.73 14.54
C PRO A 60 -2.38 23.89 15.10
N VAL A 61 -2.31 22.59 14.86
CA VAL A 61 -3.14 21.57 15.51
C VAL A 61 -2.55 21.26 16.88
N VAL A 62 -3.34 21.48 17.93
CA VAL A 62 -2.96 21.10 19.31
C VAL A 62 -3.61 19.77 19.66
N GLU A 63 -2.75 18.83 20.01
CA GLU A 63 -3.01 17.48 20.49
C GLU A 63 -3.55 17.55 21.92
N ALA A 64 -4.78 17.08 22.17
CA ALA A 64 -5.35 16.99 23.51
C ALA A 64 -5.29 15.53 24.00
N LYS A 65 -4.38 15.28 24.95
CA LYS A 65 -4.34 14.10 25.80
C LYS A 65 -5.32 14.27 26.95
N GLU A 66 -5.99 13.17 27.30
CA GLU A 66 -6.75 12.98 28.53
C GLU A 66 -5.86 13.17 29.77
N GLU A 67 -6.27 14.06 30.67
CA GLU A 67 -6.06 13.87 32.10
C GLU A 67 -7.37 14.10 32.86
N VAL A 68 -7.53 13.24 33.85
CA VAL A 68 -8.70 12.99 34.69
C VAL A 68 -8.76 14.07 35.78
N SER A 69 -9.94 14.56 36.14
CA SER A 69 -10.13 15.25 37.41
C SER A 69 -11.49 14.89 38.00
N ALA A 70 -11.40 14.21 39.14
CA ALA A 70 -12.47 13.94 40.06
C ALA A 70 -12.55 15.06 41.12
N ASP A 71 -13.74 15.15 41.71
CA ASP A 71 -14.14 15.81 42.97
C ASP A 71 -13.99 17.32 43.13
N THR A 72 -15.15 17.97 43.24
CA THR A 72 -15.43 18.79 44.42
C THR A 72 -16.90 18.65 44.81
N GLU A 73 -17.10 18.23 46.06
CA GLU A 73 -18.33 18.12 46.81
C GLU A 73 -19.22 19.37 46.74
N VAL A 74 -20.53 19.14 46.58
CA VAL A 74 -21.55 20.02 47.15
C VAL A 74 -22.59 19.11 47.80
N THR A 75 -22.64 19.11 49.14
CA THR A 75 -23.79 18.61 49.90
C THR A 75 -24.66 19.76 50.43
N PRO A 76 -25.95 19.50 50.70
CA PRO A 76 -27.05 20.46 50.60
C PRO A 76 -27.75 20.73 51.94
N THR A 77 -28.64 21.74 51.96
CA THR A 77 -29.79 21.88 52.90
C THR A 77 -30.80 22.81 52.21
N GLU A 78 -31.95 22.32 51.74
CA GLU A 78 -33.24 22.15 52.44
C GLU A 78 -33.98 23.52 52.56
N ASN A 79 -35.20 23.73 52.04
CA ASN A 79 -36.40 22.95 52.33
C ASN A 79 -37.49 23.07 51.23
N VAL A 80 -38.32 22.03 51.16
CA VAL A 80 -39.48 21.80 50.29
C VAL A 80 -40.75 21.86 51.15
N GLU A 81 -41.86 22.34 50.57
CA GLU A 81 -43.25 21.89 50.84
C GLU A 81 -44.05 22.29 49.59
N GLU A 82 -44.19 21.43 48.56
CA GLU A 82 -45.14 20.32 48.39
C GLU A 82 -46.61 20.71 48.59
N VAL A 83 -47.35 20.91 47.47
CA VAL A 83 -48.78 20.60 47.41
C VAL A 83 -49.13 20.01 46.04
N SER A 84 -49.63 18.79 46.11
CA SER A 84 -50.16 17.95 45.03
C SER A 84 -51.57 18.37 44.60
N THR A 85 -51.86 18.26 43.31
CA THR A 85 -53.21 18.32 42.70
C THR A 85 -53.89 16.92 42.80
N PRO A 86 -55.24 16.73 42.70
CA PRO A 86 -55.97 16.89 41.42
C PRO A 86 -57.51 17.17 41.44
N LYS A 87 -57.96 17.90 40.39
CA LYS A 87 -59.06 17.68 39.41
C LYS A 87 -60.51 17.28 39.83
N VAL A 88 -61.52 18.00 39.28
CA VAL A 88 -62.76 17.57 38.54
C VAL A 88 -63.69 18.81 38.39
N GLU A 89 -63.86 19.41 37.19
CA GLU A 89 -64.91 19.28 36.12
C GLU A 89 -66.13 20.23 36.21
N SER A 90 -66.75 20.42 35.02
CA SER A 90 -67.97 21.13 34.57
C SER A 90 -67.94 22.67 34.57
N GLU A 91 -67.95 23.33 33.40
CA GLU A 91 -69.13 23.65 32.53
C GLU A 91 -70.20 24.40 33.33
N ASP A 92 -70.73 25.56 32.96
CA ASP A 92 -71.13 26.07 31.64
C ASP A 92 -71.44 27.59 31.77
N SER A 93 -71.57 28.23 30.61
CA SER A 93 -72.22 29.49 30.28
C SER A 93 -73.14 30.18 31.33
N VAL A 94 -72.92 31.48 31.51
CA VAL A 94 -73.94 32.55 31.71
C VAL A 94 -73.28 33.85 31.23
N SER A 95 -73.62 34.47 30.09
CA SER A 95 -74.86 35.13 29.67
C SER A 95 -75.42 36.15 30.67
N ALA A 96 -75.24 37.42 30.29
CA ALA A 96 -76.12 38.57 30.48
C ALA A 96 -76.56 38.99 31.89
N SER A 97 -76.01 40.11 32.34
CA SER A 97 -76.73 41.26 32.93
C SER A 97 -75.67 42.30 33.30
N GLU A 98 -75.61 43.46 32.63
CA GLU A 98 -76.27 44.66 33.14
C GLU A 98 -76.25 44.69 34.67
N GLU A 99 -75.14 45.18 35.23
CA GLU A 99 -75.21 46.07 36.37
C GLU A 99 -74.14 47.13 36.16
N SER A 100 -74.65 48.29 35.76
CA SER A 100 -74.11 49.62 35.93
C SER A 100 -73.27 49.73 37.21
N GLU A 101 -71.96 49.71 37.06
CA GLU A 101 -71.12 50.67 37.76
C GLU A 101 -70.55 51.55 36.64
N GLU A 102 -71.42 52.45 36.16
CA GLU A 102 -70.96 53.82 36.01
C GLU A 102 -70.23 54.10 37.33
N GLU A 103 -68.89 54.12 37.32
CA GLU A 103 -68.20 55.11 38.12
C GLU A 103 -68.77 56.42 37.61
N ASP A 104 -69.92 56.73 38.20
CA ASP A 104 -70.55 58.02 38.22
C ASP A 104 -69.40 58.97 38.41
N ALA A 105 -69.50 60.11 37.75
CA ALA A 105 -68.72 61.22 38.22
C ALA A 105 -69.04 61.27 39.72
N GLU A 106 -68.06 60.91 40.56
CA GLU A 106 -67.85 61.57 41.83
C GLU A 106 -67.76 63.05 41.40
N GLU A 107 -68.94 63.66 41.19
CA GLU A 107 -69.23 64.98 41.65
C GLU A 107 -68.70 64.94 43.06
N ASP A 108 -67.45 65.38 43.16
CA ASP A 108 -66.90 66.02 44.32
C ASP A 108 -67.87 67.18 44.59
N HIS A 109 -69.00 66.80 45.19
CA HIS A 109 -69.59 67.50 46.29
C HIS A 109 -68.41 67.64 47.23
N ASP A 110 -67.58 68.68 47.03
CA ASP A 110 -66.28 68.76 47.69
C ASP A 110 -66.58 68.40 49.13
N HIS A 111 -66.00 67.29 49.61
CA HIS A 111 -65.92 66.98 51.02
C HIS A 111 -64.91 67.98 51.63
N ASP A 112 -65.11 69.27 51.33
CA ASP A 112 -64.85 70.34 52.27
C ASP A 112 -65.84 70.04 53.37
N ASP A 113 -65.31 69.55 54.50
CA ASP A 113 -66.02 69.40 55.75
C ASP A 113 -67.16 70.43 55.85
N GLU A 114 -68.38 69.97 56.14
CA GLU A 114 -69.42 70.82 56.72
C GLU A 114 -68.91 71.28 58.10
N GLU A 115 -67.84 72.07 58.13
CA GLU A 115 -67.44 72.87 59.26
C GLU A 115 -68.52 73.95 59.39
N ASP A 116 -69.53 73.60 60.17
CA ASP A 116 -70.49 74.43 60.90
C ASP A 116 -70.02 75.90 60.86
N HIS A 117 -70.41 76.61 59.79
CA HIS A 117 -70.03 77.99 59.61
C HIS A 117 -70.75 78.74 60.73
N GLN A 118 -70.02 79.13 61.77
CA GLN A 118 -70.56 80.04 62.79
C GLN A 118 -71.15 81.22 62.03
N VAL A 119 -72.49 81.34 62.05
CA VAL A 119 -73.22 82.45 61.45
C VAL A 119 -72.94 83.65 62.34
N ILE A 120 -71.78 84.25 62.15
CA ILE A 120 -71.41 85.50 62.79
C ILE A 120 -72.23 86.56 62.07
N ASP A 121 -73.17 87.16 62.78
CA ASP A 121 -73.98 88.25 62.24
C ASP A 121 -73.15 89.53 62.19
N TYR A 122 -72.82 89.96 60.97
CA TYR A 122 -71.99 91.14 60.74
C TYR A 122 -72.78 92.46 60.79
N SER A 123 -74.11 92.43 60.96
CA SER A 123 -74.98 93.63 60.84
C SER A 123 -74.68 94.75 61.85
N ASN A 124 -74.09 94.43 63.00
CA ASN A 124 -73.79 95.38 64.08
C ASN A 124 -72.32 95.81 64.14
N HIS A 125 -71.49 95.39 63.17
CA HIS A 125 -70.07 95.72 63.16
C HIS A 125 -69.85 97.15 62.65
N THR A 126 -68.87 97.84 63.23
CA THR A 126 -68.47 99.16 62.72
C THR A 126 -67.72 99.01 61.41
N ARG A 127 -67.63 100.11 60.66
CA ARG A 127 -66.92 100.17 59.37
C ARG A 127 -65.47 99.68 59.51
N GLU A 128 -64.78 99.99 60.61
CA GLU A 128 -63.44 99.47 60.92
C GLU A 128 -63.41 97.95 61.11
N GLN A 129 -64.38 97.42 61.84
CA GLN A 129 -64.46 95.99 62.14
C GLN A 129 -64.77 95.16 60.89
N LEU A 130 -65.63 95.66 59.99
CA LEU A 130 -65.90 95.00 58.70
C LEU A 130 -64.65 94.94 57.82
N ALA A 131 -63.80 95.98 57.84
CA ALA A 131 -62.52 95.99 57.12
C ALA A 131 -61.49 95.04 57.72
N GLU A 132 -61.46 94.88 59.05
CA GLU A 132 -60.60 93.89 59.72
C GLU A 132 -61.01 92.46 59.38
N VAL A 133 -62.31 92.15 59.33
CA VAL A 133 -62.79 90.79 58.99
C VAL A 133 -62.43 90.42 57.54
N ILE A 134 -62.60 91.32 56.56
CA ILE A 134 -62.16 91.03 55.17
C ILE A 134 -60.65 90.81 55.11
N GLU A 135 -59.87 91.56 55.88
CA GLU A 135 -58.43 91.32 55.95
C GLU A 135 -58.07 89.97 56.54
N GLU A 136 -58.76 89.53 57.59
CA GLU A 136 -58.59 88.18 58.13
C GLU A 136 -58.94 87.10 57.09
N LEU A 137 -60.00 87.31 56.30
CA LEU A 137 -60.38 86.42 55.19
C LEU A 137 -59.31 86.31 54.10
N THR A 138 -58.40 87.28 53.98
CA THR A 138 -57.27 87.15 53.04
C THR A 138 -56.34 85.99 53.42
N SER A 139 -56.36 85.53 54.66
CA SER A 139 -55.58 84.38 55.15
C SER A 139 -56.32 83.05 55.09
N GLU A 140 -57.62 83.07 54.84
CA GLU A 140 -58.47 81.87 54.70
C GLU A 140 -58.20 81.20 53.34
N THR A 141 -58.28 79.86 53.32
CA THR A 141 -58.02 79.06 52.13
C THR A 141 -59.26 78.38 51.58
N ASN A 142 -60.34 78.29 52.37
CA ASN A 142 -61.61 77.77 51.91
C ASN A 142 -62.41 78.85 51.15
N PHE A 143 -62.40 78.76 49.82
CA PHE A 143 -63.07 79.74 48.97
C PHE A 143 -64.60 79.72 49.03
N LYS A 144 -65.22 78.60 49.44
CA LYS A 144 -66.68 78.53 49.67
C LYS A 144 -67.08 79.32 50.91
N LYS A 145 -66.32 79.14 52.00
CA LYS A 145 -66.49 79.90 53.25
C LYS A 145 -66.25 81.39 53.04
N ILE A 146 -65.21 81.73 52.26
CA ILE A 146 -64.93 83.11 51.85
C ILE A 146 -66.11 83.72 51.08
N ASP A 147 -66.66 83.01 50.08
CA ASP A 147 -67.81 83.51 49.31
C ASP A 147 -69.04 83.76 50.20
N ALA A 148 -69.31 82.86 51.15
CA ALA A 148 -70.43 82.98 52.08
C ALA A 148 -70.31 84.21 53.01
N ILE A 149 -69.09 84.48 53.51
CA ILE A 149 -68.82 85.62 54.40
C ILE A 149 -68.78 86.94 53.60
N LEU A 150 -68.16 86.95 52.41
CA LEU A 150 -68.15 88.12 51.52
C LEU A 150 -69.56 88.57 51.13
N ALA A 151 -70.47 87.63 50.86
CA ALA A 151 -71.86 87.92 50.53
C ALA A 151 -72.61 88.68 51.64
N GLN A 152 -72.16 88.58 52.90
CA GLN A 152 -72.74 89.30 54.03
C GLN A 152 -72.04 90.65 54.28
N ILE A 153 -70.70 90.69 54.18
CA ILE A 153 -69.90 91.86 54.55
C ILE A 153 -69.86 92.93 53.45
N GLU A 154 -69.74 92.54 52.18
CA GLU A 154 -69.65 93.46 51.03
C GLU A 154 -70.84 94.46 50.98
N PRO A 155 -72.12 94.03 51.08
CA PRO A 155 -73.24 94.96 51.07
C PRO A 155 -73.32 95.86 52.31
N LEU A 156 -72.98 95.34 53.50
CA LEU A 156 -72.99 96.12 54.75
C LEU A 156 -71.92 97.24 54.73
N PHE A 157 -70.72 96.94 54.25
CA PHE A 157 -69.66 97.93 54.12
C PHE A 157 -70.00 98.99 53.06
N GLN A 158 -70.56 98.56 51.93
CA GLN A 158 -70.97 99.48 50.86
C GLN A 158 -72.06 100.46 51.31
N GLU A 159 -73.02 100.02 52.13
CA GLU A 159 -74.05 100.89 52.71
C GLU A 159 -73.42 102.00 53.60
N THR A 160 -72.41 101.65 54.41
CA THR A 160 -71.70 102.64 55.24
C THR A 160 -70.89 103.65 54.41
N GLU A 161 -70.32 103.22 53.28
CA GLU A 161 -69.61 104.09 52.34
C GLU A 161 -70.55 105.02 51.59
N ASP A 162 -71.67 104.50 51.10
CA ASP A 162 -72.70 105.29 50.42
C ASP A 162 -73.26 106.36 51.35
N ALA A 163 -73.48 106.05 52.63
CA ALA A 163 -73.86 107.01 53.65
C ALA A 163 -72.77 108.08 53.92
N ALA A 164 -71.50 107.68 54.02
CA ALA A 164 -70.38 108.61 54.21
C ALA A 164 -70.15 109.51 52.99
N ARG A 165 -70.35 108.99 51.79
CA ARG A 165 -70.34 109.75 50.53
C ARG A 165 -71.48 110.74 50.47
N GLN A 166 -72.69 110.34 50.88
CA GLN A 166 -73.85 111.22 50.95
C GLN A 166 -73.64 112.36 51.96
N GLU A 167 -73.12 112.07 53.15
CA GLU A 167 -72.82 113.10 54.15
C GLU A 167 -71.73 114.08 53.67
N ALA A 168 -70.70 113.58 52.97
CA ALA A 168 -69.66 114.42 52.38
C ALA A 168 -70.19 115.30 51.24
N LEU A 169 -71.13 114.78 50.44
CA LEU A 169 -71.83 115.52 49.39
C LEU A 169 -72.73 116.61 49.99
N ASP A 170 -73.49 116.28 51.04
CA ASP A 170 -74.35 117.22 51.75
C ASP A 170 -73.55 118.37 52.40
N LYS A 171 -72.37 118.07 53.00
CA LYS A 171 -71.45 119.10 53.52
C LYS A 171 -70.85 119.98 52.42
N PHE A 172 -70.46 119.38 51.29
CA PHE A 172 -69.91 120.12 50.15
C PHE A 172 -70.93 121.10 49.55
N ILE A 173 -72.20 120.69 49.47
CA ILE A 173 -73.32 121.54 49.07
C ILE A 173 -73.56 122.65 50.10
N ALA A 174 -73.50 122.34 51.40
CA ALA A 174 -73.68 123.32 52.48
C ALA A 174 -72.59 124.41 52.53
N ASP A 175 -71.36 124.07 52.17
CA ASP A 175 -70.23 125.01 52.06
C ASP A 175 -70.23 125.82 50.74
N GLY A 176 -71.25 125.64 49.89
CA GLY A 176 -71.51 126.44 48.69
C GLY A 176 -71.03 125.83 47.36
N GLY A 177 -70.70 124.53 47.33
CA GLY A 177 -70.36 123.80 46.10
C GLY A 177 -71.59 123.30 45.32
N GLU A 178 -71.43 123.03 44.02
CA GLU A 178 -72.44 122.39 43.17
C GLU A 178 -72.21 120.88 43.07
N GLU A 179 -73.28 120.07 43.09
CA GLU A 179 -73.21 118.59 43.11
C GLU A 179 -72.39 117.99 41.96
N ALA A 180 -72.40 118.64 40.78
CA ALA A 180 -71.69 118.18 39.59
C ALA A 180 -70.15 118.22 39.73
N ASP A 181 -69.63 119.05 40.63
CA ASP A 181 -68.19 119.20 40.88
C ASP A 181 -67.69 118.37 42.08
N PHE A 182 -68.56 117.53 42.67
CA PHE A 182 -68.21 116.70 43.82
C PHE A 182 -67.41 115.45 43.43
N GLU A 183 -66.14 115.41 43.84
CA GLU A 183 -65.30 114.21 43.77
C GLU A 183 -65.17 113.57 45.16
N TYR A 184 -65.73 112.37 45.34
CA TYR A 184 -65.57 111.63 46.58
C TYR A 184 -64.20 110.95 46.63
N ARG A 185 -63.38 111.30 47.62
CA ARG A 185 -62.11 110.63 47.89
C ARG A 185 -62.30 109.66 49.03
N HIS A 186 -62.18 108.38 48.70
CA HIS A 186 -62.19 107.32 49.68
C HIS A 186 -61.06 107.50 50.70
N ASP A 187 -61.37 107.19 51.95
CA ASP A 187 -60.41 107.25 53.03
C ASP A 187 -59.46 106.04 53.00
N LYS A 188 -58.52 106.01 53.94
CA LYS A 188 -57.53 104.92 54.05
C LYS A 188 -58.19 103.57 54.35
N LEU A 189 -59.37 103.55 54.94
CA LEU A 189 -60.03 102.35 55.41
C LEU A 189 -60.77 101.63 54.27
N TYR A 190 -61.48 102.39 53.44
CA TYR A 190 -62.04 101.87 52.19
C TYR A 190 -60.96 101.28 51.28
N ASN A 191 -59.85 102.01 51.08
CA ASN A 191 -58.77 101.52 50.22
C ASN A 191 -58.14 100.21 50.76
N ARG A 192 -58.13 100.02 52.08
CA ARG A 192 -57.68 98.79 52.76
C ARG A 192 -58.67 97.63 52.54
N PHE A 193 -59.97 97.90 52.63
CA PHE A 193 -61.05 96.95 52.34
C PHE A 193 -61.05 96.49 50.87
N ASP A 194 -61.08 97.42 49.91
CA ASP A 194 -61.10 97.13 48.47
C ASP A 194 -59.83 96.37 48.04
N ALA A 195 -58.66 96.75 48.56
CA ALA A 195 -57.42 96.02 48.30
C ALA A 195 -57.50 94.54 48.78
N SER A 196 -58.09 94.30 49.94
CA SER A 196 -58.24 92.96 50.52
C SER A 196 -59.27 92.11 49.76
N LEU A 197 -60.38 92.72 49.35
CA LEU A 197 -61.41 92.09 48.53
C LEU A 197 -60.90 91.71 47.14
N ARG A 198 -60.13 92.60 46.49
CA ARG A 198 -59.44 92.29 45.23
C ARG A 198 -58.43 91.16 45.41
N LEU A 199 -57.65 91.18 46.48
CA LEU A 199 -56.68 90.12 46.79
C LEU A 199 -57.38 88.76 46.94
N ILE A 200 -58.56 88.71 47.57
CA ILE A 200 -59.35 87.48 47.72
C ILE A 200 -59.90 87.00 46.37
N LYS A 201 -60.51 87.89 45.57
CA LYS A 201 -61.03 87.56 44.22
C LYS A 201 -59.90 87.03 43.32
N ASP A 202 -58.73 87.65 43.37
CA ASP A 202 -57.53 87.21 42.64
C ASP A 202 -57.04 85.84 43.14
N LYS A 203 -56.97 85.61 44.47
CA LYS A 203 -56.60 84.31 45.05
C LYS A 203 -57.56 83.19 44.62
N LYS A 204 -58.88 83.46 44.62
CA LYS A 204 -59.91 82.51 44.18
C LYS A 204 -59.77 82.16 42.71
N HIS A 205 -59.66 83.18 41.85
CA HIS A 205 -59.47 82.97 40.42
C HIS A 205 -58.20 82.15 40.16
N ASN A 206 -57.11 82.46 40.84
CA ASN A 206 -55.85 81.71 40.73
C ASN A 206 -56.00 80.27 41.22
N TYR A 207 -56.70 80.01 42.33
CA TYR A 207 -56.93 78.65 42.84
C TYR A 207 -57.68 77.75 41.85
N TYR A 208 -58.82 78.21 41.33
CA TYR A 208 -59.60 77.42 40.36
C TYR A 208 -58.86 77.25 39.04
N LYS A 209 -58.17 78.30 38.58
CA LYS A 209 -57.31 78.24 37.39
C LYS A 209 -56.16 77.24 37.58
N GLU A 210 -55.54 77.18 38.75
CA GLU A 210 -54.50 76.21 39.08
C GLU A 210 -55.06 74.78 39.18
N ARG A 211 -56.28 74.59 39.72
CA ARG A 211 -56.95 73.29 39.79
C ARG A 211 -57.32 72.77 38.41
N GLU A 212 -57.90 73.61 37.55
CA GLU A 212 -58.17 73.27 36.15
C GLU A 212 -56.89 73.01 35.37
N ALA A 213 -55.84 73.84 35.54
CA ALA A 213 -54.54 73.59 34.94
C ALA A 213 -53.90 72.28 35.44
N THR A 214 -54.16 71.88 36.69
CA THR A 214 -53.69 70.60 37.24
C THR A 214 -54.47 69.43 36.66
N LYS A 215 -55.80 69.53 36.52
CA LYS A 215 -56.62 68.53 35.84
C LYS A 215 -56.21 68.38 34.37
N GLU A 216 -55.92 69.48 33.68
CA GLU A 216 -55.43 69.47 32.29
C GLU A 216 -54.01 68.87 32.19
N LYS A 217 -53.11 69.18 33.13
CA LYS A 217 -51.79 68.51 33.21
C LYS A 217 -51.93 67.00 33.49
N ASN A 218 -52.88 66.61 34.34
CA ASN A 218 -53.16 65.20 34.62
C ASN A 218 -53.75 64.50 33.38
N TYR A 219 -54.61 65.17 32.62
CA TYR A 219 -55.12 64.69 31.33
C TYR A 219 -53.96 64.40 30.37
N GLN A 220 -53.08 65.38 30.18
CA GLN A 220 -51.90 65.25 29.31
C GLN A 220 -50.99 64.10 29.75
N LYS A 221 -50.73 63.98 31.05
CA LYS A 221 -49.97 62.84 31.60
C LYS A 221 -50.65 61.50 31.33
N LYS A 222 -51.97 61.38 31.54
CA LYS A 222 -52.70 60.14 31.22
C LYS A 222 -52.66 59.84 29.72
N THR A 223 -52.78 60.83 28.84
CA THR A 223 -52.64 60.60 27.39
C THR A 223 -51.23 60.16 27.02
N GLU A 224 -50.18 60.74 27.60
CA GLU A 224 -48.79 60.31 27.38
C GLU A 224 -48.56 58.86 27.87
N LEU A 225 -49.14 58.48 29.02
CA LEU A 225 -49.08 57.12 29.53
C LEU A 225 -49.81 56.13 28.61
N LEU A 226 -50.94 56.52 28.01
CA LEU A 226 -51.63 55.70 27.01
C LEU A 226 -50.81 55.52 25.73
N ASP A 227 -50.11 56.57 25.28
CA ASP A 227 -49.27 56.47 24.09
C ASP A 227 -48.05 55.58 24.35
N LYS A 228 -47.41 55.69 25.52
CA LYS A 228 -46.37 54.74 25.96
C LYS A 228 -46.90 53.30 26.05
N LEU A 229 -48.12 53.14 26.58
CA LEU A 229 -48.76 51.83 26.66
C LEU A 229 -49.07 51.26 25.27
N ARG A 230 -49.51 52.10 24.33
CA ARG A 230 -49.76 51.72 22.94
C ARG A 230 -48.46 51.30 22.25
N GLU A 231 -47.41 52.09 22.39
CA GLU A 231 -46.07 51.75 21.87
C GLU A 231 -45.61 50.39 22.41
N LEU A 232 -45.77 50.16 23.71
CA LEU A 232 -45.40 48.89 24.34
C LEU A 232 -46.23 47.68 23.88
N VAL A 233 -47.49 47.91 23.50
CA VAL A 233 -48.40 46.87 22.98
C VAL A 233 -48.12 46.58 21.50
N ASP A 234 -47.72 47.59 20.74
CA ASP A 234 -47.40 47.50 19.31
C ASP A 234 -45.96 47.02 19.07
N GLU A 235 -45.04 47.23 20.01
CA GLU A 235 -43.73 46.58 20.05
C GLU A 235 -43.85 45.04 20.18
N GLU A 236 -42.80 44.32 19.77
CA GLU A 236 -42.76 42.85 19.88
C GLU A 236 -43.10 42.41 21.31
N ALA A 237 -44.02 41.44 21.42
CA ALA A 237 -44.52 40.95 22.70
C ALA A 237 -43.37 40.61 23.66
N THR A 238 -43.29 41.34 24.78
CA THR A 238 -42.17 41.19 25.71
C THR A 238 -42.49 40.17 26.82
N THR A 239 -41.44 39.54 27.35
CA THR A 239 -41.58 38.63 28.51
C THR A 239 -41.52 39.39 29.84
N SER A 240 -41.16 40.68 29.84
CA SER A 240 -41.08 41.49 31.06
C SER A 240 -42.45 42.05 31.47
N LEU A 241 -42.71 42.12 32.78
CA LEU A 241 -43.91 42.77 33.34
C LEU A 241 -43.58 44.12 33.99
N ASN A 242 -42.32 44.54 34.01
CA ASN A 242 -41.93 45.74 34.75
C ASN A 242 -42.45 47.03 34.08
N PRO A 243 -42.28 47.23 32.75
CA PRO A 243 -42.75 48.46 32.11
C PRO A 243 -44.27 48.63 32.19
N ILE A 244 -45.03 47.53 32.06
CA ILE A 244 -46.49 47.57 32.21
C ILE A 244 -46.87 47.93 33.65
N LYS A 245 -46.21 47.35 34.65
CA LYS A 245 -46.46 47.66 36.08
C LYS A 245 -46.13 49.11 36.42
N GLU A 246 -45.03 49.65 35.89
CA GLU A 246 -44.65 51.05 36.06
C GLU A 246 -45.73 51.99 35.49
N ILE A 247 -46.21 51.73 34.28
CA ILE A 247 -47.32 52.49 33.67
C ILE A 247 -48.60 52.35 34.50
N GLN A 248 -48.92 51.15 35.01
CA GLN A 248 -50.08 50.94 35.87
C GLN A 248 -49.98 51.72 37.20
N GLU A 249 -48.80 51.78 37.82
CA GLU A 249 -48.56 52.57 39.02
C GLU A 249 -48.63 54.07 38.75
N GLU A 250 -48.01 54.54 37.67
CA GLU A 250 -48.07 55.95 37.26
C GLU A 250 -49.51 56.35 36.93
N TRP A 251 -50.27 55.51 36.24
CA TRP A 251 -51.69 55.73 35.94
C TRP A 251 -52.53 55.92 37.21
N LYS A 252 -52.29 55.09 38.23
CA LYS A 252 -52.96 55.20 39.54
C LYS A 252 -52.53 56.43 40.34
N LYS A 253 -51.28 56.87 40.19
CA LYS A 253 -50.73 58.06 40.87
C LYS A 253 -51.23 59.37 40.25
N VAL A 254 -51.53 59.38 38.94
CA VAL A 254 -52.08 60.58 38.28
C VAL A 254 -53.51 60.82 38.77
N GLY A 255 -53.71 61.97 39.42
CA GLY A 255 -54.98 62.35 40.05
C GLY A 255 -56.11 62.64 39.05
N GLN A 256 -57.13 63.35 39.53
CA GLN A 256 -58.34 63.63 38.76
C GLN A 256 -58.06 64.37 37.43
N VAL A 257 -58.91 64.10 36.45
CA VAL A 257 -58.86 64.57 35.05
C VAL A 257 -60.20 65.24 34.71
N PRO A 258 -60.31 66.12 33.71
CA PRO A 258 -61.60 66.69 33.32
C PRO A 258 -62.63 65.60 32.99
N ASN A 259 -63.85 65.72 33.54
CA ASN A 259 -64.91 64.70 33.45
C ASN A 259 -65.25 64.29 32.00
N GLN A 260 -65.10 65.23 31.04
CA GLN A 260 -65.35 64.99 29.62
C GLN A 260 -64.46 63.89 29.01
N HIS A 261 -63.28 63.62 29.58
CA HIS A 261 -62.30 62.68 29.03
C HIS A 261 -62.09 61.42 29.87
N ASN A 262 -62.66 61.33 31.08
CA ASN A 262 -62.37 60.23 31.99
C ASN A 262 -62.79 58.85 31.42
N ARG A 263 -64.05 58.76 30.95
CA ARG A 263 -64.60 57.50 30.39
C ARG A 263 -63.81 56.98 29.19
N THR A 264 -63.41 57.87 28.27
CA THR A 264 -62.67 57.49 27.07
C THR A 264 -61.25 57.07 27.39
N LEU A 265 -60.57 57.77 28.31
CA LEU A 265 -59.25 57.39 28.80
C LEU A 265 -59.26 56.02 29.45
N TRP A 266 -60.23 55.74 30.32
CA TRP A 266 -60.34 54.47 31.02
C TRP A 266 -60.64 53.30 30.08
N ALA A 267 -61.57 53.48 29.12
CA ALA A 267 -61.85 52.46 28.11
C ALA A 267 -60.62 52.15 27.24
N ASN A 268 -59.88 53.17 26.80
CA ASN A 268 -58.66 53.00 26.01
C ASN A 268 -57.55 52.31 26.82
N TYR A 269 -57.42 52.65 28.09
CA TYR A 269 -56.46 52.03 29.01
C TYR A 269 -56.71 50.52 29.12
N ASN A 270 -57.93 50.10 29.48
CA ASN A 270 -58.24 48.68 29.65
C ASN A 270 -58.08 47.89 28.34
N ALA A 271 -58.53 48.44 27.21
CA ALA A 271 -58.37 47.78 25.92
C ALA A 271 -56.89 47.53 25.55
N LEU A 272 -55.99 48.48 25.87
CA LEU A 272 -54.56 48.30 25.65
C LEU A 272 -53.92 47.31 26.64
N ILE A 273 -54.35 47.33 27.91
CA ILE A 273 -53.91 46.35 28.92
C ILE A 273 -54.31 44.93 28.51
N ASP A 274 -55.55 44.71 28.08
CA ASP A 274 -56.04 43.40 27.62
C ASP A 274 -55.25 42.92 26.40
N ARG A 275 -55.01 43.81 25.43
CA ARG A 275 -54.20 43.50 24.24
C ARG A 275 -52.76 43.11 24.61
N PHE A 276 -52.13 43.76 25.59
CA PHE A 276 -50.81 43.39 26.08
C PHE A 276 -50.79 41.95 26.64
N TYR A 277 -51.72 41.62 27.54
CA TYR A 277 -51.76 40.29 28.16
C TYR A 277 -52.10 39.19 27.15
N ASN A 278 -52.96 39.46 26.18
CA ASN A 278 -53.24 38.56 25.06
C ASN A 278 -51.99 38.31 24.20
N ASN A 279 -51.26 39.36 23.80
CA ASN A 279 -50.01 39.23 23.05
C ASN A 279 -48.95 38.42 23.82
N ARG A 280 -48.84 38.65 25.13
CA ARG A 280 -47.95 37.90 26.02
C ARG A 280 -48.36 36.44 26.13
N HIS A 281 -49.64 36.14 26.28
CA HIS A 281 -50.16 34.78 26.32
C HIS A 281 -49.81 34.02 25.04
N ILE A 282 -50.09 34.62 23.89
CA ILE A 282 -49.73 34.07 22.57
C ILE A 282 -48.22 33.78 22.50
N LEU A 283 -47.37 34.68 22.99
CA LEU A 283 -45.92 34.46 23.02
C LEU A 283 -45.52 33.27 23.91
N PHE A 284 -46.15 33.09 25.08
CA PHE A 284 -45.88 31.92 25.91
C PHE A 284 -46.36 30.62 25.26
N GLU A 285 -47.53 30.62 24.61
CA GLU A 285 -48.01 29.48 23.84
C GLU A 285 -47.08 29.14 22.68
N LEU A 286 -46.62 30.14 21.92
CA LEU A 286 -45.64 29.95 20.85
C LEU A 286 -44.33 29.36 21.37
N LYS A 287 -43.80 29.89 22.49
CA LYS A 287 -42.59 29.35 23.12
C LYS A 287 -42.78 27.90 23.61
N GLU A 288 -43.95 27.57 24.11
CA GLU A 288 -44.25 26.21 24.56
C GLU A 288 -44.39 25.24 23.39
N LEU A 289 -45.02 25.69 22.30
CA LEU A 289 -45.06 24.95 21.03
C LEU A 289 -43.65 24.75 20.44
N ASP A 290 -42.78 25.75 20.51
CA ASP A 290 -41.39 25.63 20.07
C ASP A 290 -40.61 24.62 20.91
N ARG A 291 -40.77 24.65 22.24
CA ARG A 291 -40.17 23.64 23.13
C ARG A 291 -40.67 22.23 22.82
N LYS A 292 -41.95 22.08 22.52
CA LYS A 292 -42.54 20.80 22.12
C LYS A 292 -41.99 20.31 20.77
N LYS A 293 -41.88 21.19 19.77
CA LYS A 293 -41.22 20.85 18.49
C LYS A 293 -39.75 20.48 18.67
N ASN A 294 -39.02 21.21 19.52
CA ASN A 294 -37.64 20.88 19.87
C ASN A 294 -37.53 19.52 20.57
N GLN A 295 -38.50 19.18 21.43
CA GLN A 295 -38.60 17.87 22.07
C GLN A 295 -38.77 16.77 21.03
N GLU A 296 -39.71 16.93 20.10
CA GLU A 296 -39.96 15.99 19.01
C GLU A 296 -38.70 15.79 18.16
N ALA A 297 -38.05 16.89 17.74
CA ALA A 297 -36.81 16.85 16.97
C ALA A 297 -35.66 16.15 17.73
N LYS A 298 -35.44 16.46 19.02
CA LYS A 298 -34.41 15.76 19.83
C LYS A 298 -34.75 14.29 20.07
N THR A 299 -36.03 13.95 20.15
CA THR A 299 -36.49 12.56 20.24
C THR A 299 -36.16 11.80 18.94
N GLU A 300 -36.39 12.41 17.78
CA GLU A 300 -36.00 11.84 16.49
C GLU A 300 -34.48 11.65 16.38
N LEU A 301 -33.68 12.61 16.86
CA LEU A 301 -32.22 12.45 16.91
C LEU A 301 -31.79 11.29 17.81
N CYS A 302 -32.45 11.08 18.95
CA CYS A 302 -32.19 9.91 19.81
C CYS A 302 -32.47 8.60 19.05
N VAL A 303 -33.59 8.51 18.33
CA VAL A 303 -33.92 7.33 17.53
C VAL A 303 -32.89 7.09 16.41
N LYS A 304 -32.47 8.16 15.71
CA LYS A 304 -31.40 8.07 14.71
C LYS A 304 -30.08 7.60 15.33
N ALA A 305 -29.69 8.15 16.48
CA ALA A 305 -28.46 7.76 17.18
C ALA A 305 -28.50 6.29 17.64
N GLU A 306 -29.65 5.81 18.14
CA GLU A 306 -29.86 4.41 18.51
C GLU A 306 -29.75 3.47 17.30
N ALA A 307 -30.20 3.90 16.12
CA ALA A 307 -30.10 3.12 14.89
C ALA A 307 -28.66 2.94 14.40
N LEU A 308 -27.74 3.87 14.72
CA LEU A 308 -26.32 3.77 14.36
C LEU A 308 -25.64 2.55 14.97
N ASP A 309 -26.17 2.02 16.08
CA ASP A 309 -25.67 0.80 16.69
C ASP A 309 -25.80 -0.43 15.76
N GLN A 310 -26.80 -0.43 14.89
CA GLN A 310 -27.08 -1.54 13.96
C GLN A 310 -26.35 -1.41 12.62
N MET A 311 -25.61 -0.32 12.38
CA MET A 311 -24.86 -0.13 11.14
C MET A 311 -23.59 -0.99 11.12
N ASP A 312 -23.39 -1.73 10.04
CA ASP A 312 -22.19 -2.54 9.82
C ASP A 312 -20.93 -1.67 9.61
N ASN A 313 -21.10 -0.51 8.97
CA ASN A 313 -19.99 0.40 8.70
C ASN A 313 -19.76 1.37 9.86
N LEU A 314 -18.89 0.96 10.78
CA LEU A 314 -18.52 1.73 11.97
C LEU A 314 -17.99 3.14 11.63
N LYS A 315 -17.28 3.31 10.50
CA LYS A 315 -16.72 4.62 10.13
C LYS A 315 -17.82 5.60 9.75
N GLU A 316 -18.78 5.17 8.94
CA GLU A 316 -19.95 5.98 8.58
C GLU A 316 -20.84 6.24 9.80
N ALA A 317 -21.01 5.24 10.67
CA ALA A 317 -21.76 5.41 11.92
C ALA A 317 -21.18 6.52 12.80
N ILE A 318 -19.85 6.64 12.90
CA ILE A 318 -19.20 7.73 13.67
C ILE A 318 -19.38 9.10 13.01
N ILE A 319 -19.31 9.18 11.68
CA ILE A 319 -19.52 10.45 10.96
C ILE A 319 -20.95 10.93 11.19
N GLN A 320 -21.93 10.05 10.99
CA GLN A 320 -23.34 10.36 11.25
C GLN A 320 -23.57 10.70 12.72
N LEU A 321 -22.93 9.99 13.66
CA LEU A 321 -23.04 10.31 15.09
C LEU A 321 -22.57 11.73 15.40
N ASN A 322 -21.46 12.17 14.82
CA ASN A 322 -20.96 13.53 15.01
C ASN A 322 -21.90 14.59 14.41
N GLU A 323 -22.49 14.31 13.24
CA GLU A 323 -23.51 15.17 12.63
C GLU A 323 -24.74 15.28 13.54
N LEU A 324 -25.20 14.16 14.11
CA LEU A 324 -26.31 14.15 15.07
C LEU A 324 -25.96 14.93 16.36
N HIS A 325 -24.70 14.92 16.82
CA HIS A 325 -24.26 15.74 17.96
C HIS A 325 -24.36 17.25 17.65
N GLU A 326 -23.95 17.68 16.45
CA GLU A 326 -24.09 19.07 16.00
C GLU A 326 -25.56 19.46 15.85
N GLU A 327 -26.40 18.61 15.24
CA GLU A 327 -27.84 18.82 15.15
C GLU A 327 -28.48 18.95 16.54
N TYR A 328 -28.11 18.07 17.48
CA TYR A 328 -28.64 18.10 18.86
C TYR A 328 -28.29 19.39 19.60
N LYS A 329 -27.07 19.90 19.37
CA LYS A 329 -26.59 21.17 19.94
C LYS A 329 -27.30 22.39 19.35
N ASN A 330 -27.63 22.34 18.07
CA ASN A 330 -28.29 23.43 17.35
C ASN A 330 -29.81 23.51 17.63
N ILE A 331 -30.44 22.42 18.08
CA ILE A 331 -31.84 22.44 18.51
C ILE A 331 -31.97 23.16 19.86
N GLY A 332 -32.95 24.06 19.94
CA GLY A 332 -33.25 24.88 21.10
C GLY A 332 -33.65 24.10 22.37
N PRO A 333 -34.03 24.85 23.43
CA PRO A 333 -34.41 24.26 24.70
C PRO A 333 -35.72 23.45 24.58
N VAL A 334 -35.83 22.45 25.46
CA VAL A 334 -36.92 21.47 25.57
C VAL A 334 -37.61 21.67 26.93
N PRO A 335 -38.82 21.17 27.19
CA PRO A 335 -39.40 21.21 28.53
C PRO A 335 -38.44 20.59 29.57
N LYS A 336 -38.32 21.26 30.72
CA LYS A 336 -37.32 20.91 31.76
C LYS A 336 -37.47 19.47 32.25
N GLU A 337 -38.69 18.95 32.26
CA GLU A 337 -39.04 17.60 32.69
C GLU A 337 -38.34 16.51 31.86
N VAL A 338 -38.17 16.74 30.55
CA VAL A 338 -37.69 15.72 29.60
C VAL A 338 -36.26 16.00 29.13
N GLN A 339 -35.70 17.16 29.49
CA GLN A 339 -34.38 17.61 29.03
C GLN A 339 -33.26 16.63 29.43
N GLU A 340 -33.22 16.20 30.68
CA GLU A 340 -32.19 15.28 31.18
C GLU A 340 -32.38 13.87 30.62
N GLU A 341 -33.63 13.40 30.53
CA GLU A 341 -33.96 12.08 29.98
C GLU A 341 -33.50 11.94 28.53
N LEU A 342 -33.82 12.93 27.67
CA LEU A 342 -33.40 12.94 26.27
C LEU A 342 -31.87 12.98 26.12
N TRP A 343 -31.21 13.78 26.97
CA TRP A 343 -29.76 13.85 26.95
C TRP A 343 -29.10 12.52 27.32
N GLN A 344 -29.55 11.88 28.41
CA GLN A 344 -29.04 10.58 28.82
C GLN A 344 -29.30 9.51 27.78
N ARG A 345 -30.48 9.53 27.14
CA ARG A 345 -30.81 8.61 26.04
C ARG A 345 -29.88 8.78 24.84
N PHE A 346 -29.66 10.02 24.41
CA PHE A 346 -28.75 10.33 23.31
C PHE A 346 -27.31 9.92 23.64
N LYS A 347 -26.81 10.28 24.82
CA LYS A 347 -25.47 9.93 25.30
C LYS A 347 -25.27 8.42 25.37
N ALA A 348 -26.24 7.68 25.90
CA ALA A 348 -26.15 6.22 25.98
C ALA A 348 -26.07 5.56 24.59
N ALA A 349 -26.74 6.12 23.58
CA ALA A 349 -26.58 5.68 22.20
C ALA A 349 -25.19 6.00 21.64
N SER A 350 -24.67 7.21 21.87
CA SER A 350 -23.31 7.60 21.47
C SER A 350 -22.24 6.70 22.11
N ASP A 351 -22.35 6.44 23.42
CA ASP A 351 -21.40 5.63 24.18
C ASP A 351 -21.29 4.20 23.63
N LYS A 352 -22.40 3.60 23.18
CA LYS A 352 -22.40 2.27 22.53
C LYS A 352 -21.59 2.24 21.24
N VAL A 353 -21.76 3.26 20.38
CA VAL A 353 -21.02 3.36 19.11
C VAL A 353 -19.52 3.56 19.37
N TYR A 354 -19.17 4.41 20.35
CA TYR A 354 -17.77 4.60 20.73
C TYR A 354 -17.15 3.35 21.36
N HIS A 355 -17.92 2.58 22.14
CA HIS A 355 -17.45 1.30 22.69
C HIS A 355 -17.12 0.29 21.59
N LYS A 356 -18.02 0.10 20.62
CA LYS A 356 -17.78 -0.75 19.43
C LYS A 356 -16.54 -0.31 18.66
N ARG A 357 -16.34 1.00 18.52
CA ARG A 357 -15.13 1.55 17.88
C ARG A 357 -13.87 1.17 18.64
N LYS A 358 -13.87 1.33 19.96
CA LYS A 358 -12.75 1.00 20.81
C LYS A 358 -12.40 -0.49 20.71
N GLU A 359 -13.39 -1.37 20.82
CA GLU A 359 -13.21 -2.82 20.69
C GLU A 359 -12.63 -3.22 19.33
N TYR A 360 -13.13 -2.63 18.23
CA TYR A 360 -12.59 -2.87 16.89
C TYR A 360 -11.14 -2.41 16.74
N LEU A 361 -10.78 -1.25 17.31
CA LEU A 361 -9.40 -0.76 17.27
C LEU A 361 -8.46 -1.61 18.13
N ASP A 362 -8.93 -2.04 19.31
CA ASP A 362 -8.17 -2.90 20.20
C ASP A 362 -7.95 -4.29 19.59
N SER A 363 -8.98 -4.88 18.95
CA SER A 363 -8.85 -6.16 18.24
C SER A 363 -7.89 -6.04 17.05
N LEU A 364 -8.02 -4.98 16.24
CA LEU A 364 -7.12 -4.72 15.11
C LEU A 364 -5.67 -4.53 15.60
N LYS A 365 -5.46 -3.79 16.70
CA LYS A 365 -4.14 -3.61 17.29
C LYS A 365 -3.56 -4.95 17.77
N GLY A 366 -4.38 -5.80 18.38
CA GLY A 366 -4.03 -7.17 18.75
C GLY A 366 -3.58 -8.00 17.55
N GLU A 367 -4.40 -8.06 16.48
CA GLU A 367 -4.09 -8.80 15.25
C GLU A 367 -2.80 -8.31 14.57
N LEU A 368 -2.61 -6.98 14.48
CA LEU A 368 -1.41 -6.39 13.91
C LEU A 368 -0.16 -6.75 14.73
N ASN A 369 -0.26 -6.75 16.07
CA ASN A 369 0.84 -7.16 16.95
C ASN A 369 1.18 -8.65 16.81
N GLU A 370 0.17 -9.53 16.70
CA GLU A 370 0.42 -10.95 16.40
C GLU A 370 1.10 -11.15 15.04
N ASN A 371 0.66 -10.40 14.03
CA ASN A 371 1.27 -10.44 12.69
C ASN A 371 2.72 -9.95 12.71
N LEU A 372 3.00 -8.92 13.51
CA LEU A 372 4.36 -8.42 13.74
C LEU A 372 5.25 -9.52 14.33
N GLU A 373 4.80 -10.23 15.37
CA GLU A 373 5.58 -11.31 15.97
C GLU A 373 5.81 -12.47 14.99
N LYS A 374 4.77 -12.87 14.23
CA LYS A 374 4.92 -13.87 13.15
C LYS A 374 5.96 -13.43 12.11
N LYS A 375 5.95 -12.16 11.69
CA LYS A 375 6.94 -11.62 10.73
C LYS A 375 8.34 -11.54 11.32
N LYS A 376 8.51 -11.15 12.59
CA LYS A 376 9.82 -11.20 13.27
C LYS A 376 10.40 -12.61 13.28
N VAL A 377 9.60 -13.63 13.56
CA VAL A 377 10.04 -15.04 13.53
C VAL A 377 10.51 -15.42 12.12
N LEU A 378 9.75 -15.10 11.07
CA LEU A 378 10.15 -15.38 9.68
C LEU A 378 11.43 -14.64 9.28
N ALA A 379 11.60 -13.39 9.71
CA ALA A 379 12.83 -12.64 9.46
C ALA A 379 14.04 -13.27 10.18
N ALA A 380 13.88 -13.75 11.41
CA ALA A 380 14.92 -14.47 12.14
C ALA A 380 15.27 -15.81 11.48
N GLU A 381 14.26 -16.56 11.01
CA GLU A 381 14.49 -17.79 10.22
C GLU A 381 15.28 -17.47 8.94
N LEU A 382 14.88 -16.44 8.19
CA LEU A 382 15.55 -16.01 6.96
C LEU A 382 17.01 -15.61 7.20
N LYS A 383 17.31 -14.96 8.32
CA LYS A 383 18.66 -14.52 8.67
C LYS A 383 19.66 -15.67 8.70
N THR A 384 19.24 -16.87 9.13
CA THR A 384 20.09 -18.07 9.15
C THR A 384 20.60 -18.51 7.77
N PHE A 385 19.91 -18.11 6.70
CA PHE A 385 20.28 -18.42 5.33
C PHE A 385 21.29 -17.43 4.74
N THR A 386 21.50 -16.27 5.38
CA THR A 386 22.39 -15.22 4.82
C THR A 386 23.87 -15.61 4.81
N GLU A 387 24.26 -16.54 5.68
CA GLU A 387 25.62 -17.07 5.80
C GLU A 387 25.78 -18.41 5.07
N PHE A 388 24.73 -18.89 4.39
CA PHE A 388 24.78 -20.14 3.65
C PHE A 388 25.73 -20.02 2.44
N ASP A 389 26.69 -20.93 2.38
CA ASP A 389 27.60 -21.10 1.24
C ASP A 389 27.77 -22.59 0.88
N SER A 390 27.90 -22.89 -0.41
CA SER A 390 28.11 -24.24 -0.90
C SER A 390 28.62 -24.30 -2.34
N ASP A 391 29.47 -25.28 -2.64
CA ASP A 391 29.95 -25.54 -4.00
C ASP A 391 28.94 -26.27 -4.92
N ARG A 392 27.77 -26.68 -4.41
CA ARG A 392 26.83 -27.53 -5.15
C ARG A 392 25.56 -26.78 -5.56
N ILE A 393 25.29 -26.75 -6.88
CA ILE A 393 24.06 -26.16 -7.46
C ILE A 393 22.78 -26.70 -6.79
N ASN A 394 22.70 -28.01 -6.53
CA ASN A 394 21.50 -28.62 -5.95
C ASN A 394 21.18 -28.09 -4.54
N LYS A 395 22.21 -27.78 -3.73
CA LYS A 395 22.00 -27.22 -2.40
C LYS A 395 21.48 -25.77 -2.46
N TRP A 396 22.02 -24.96 -3.38
CA TRP A 396 21.50 -23.62 -3.67
C TRP A 396 20.03 -23.64 -4.13
N ASN A 397 19.67 -24.61 -4.98
CA ASN A 397 18.29 -24.76 -5.45
C ASN A 397 17.33 -25.20 -4.33
N ALA A 398 17.75 -26.10 -3.44
CA ALA A 398 16.95 -26.49 -2.28
C ALA A 398 16.71 -25.31 -1.33
N LYS A 399 17.77 -24.56 -0.98
CA LYS A 399 17.66 -23.38 -0.11
C LYS A 399 16.88 -22.23 -0.74
N THR A 400 16.96 -22.07 -2.06
CA THR A 400 16.08 -21.13 -2.80
C THR A 400 14.61 -21.48 -2.60
N LYS A 401 14.23 -22.77 -2.65
CA LYS A 401 12.83 -23.18 -2.42
C LYS A 401 12.36 -22.89 -0.99
N GLU A 402 13.21 -23.13 0.01
CA GLU A 402 12.91 -22.83 1.41
C GLU A 402 12.66 -21.31 1.61
N ILE A 403 13.54 -20.46 1.06
CA ILE A 403 13.39 -18.99 1.16
C ILE A 403 12.16 -18.46 0.42
N LEU A 404 11.86 -19.00 -0.78
CA LEU A 404 10.63 -18.65 -1.48
C LEU A 404 9.37 -19.10 -0.72
N ALA A 405 9.44 -20.19 0.04
CA ALA A 405 8.35 -20.59 0.93
C ALA A 405 8.20 -19.62 2.11
N LEU A 406 9.31 -19.11 2.68
CA LEU A 406 9.28 -18.05 3.69
C LEU A 406 8.68 -16.75 3.13
N GLN A 407 9.02 -16.37 1.90
CA GLN A 407 8.39 -15.23 1.22
C GLN A 407 6.88 -15.40 1.08
N LYS A 408 6.40 -16.58 0.66
CA LYS A 408 4.95 -16.84 0.60
C LYS A 408 4.27 -16.74 1.96
N LYS A 409 4.90 -17.25 3.03
CA LYS A 409 4.38 -17.10 4.40
C LYS A 409 4.38 -15.63 4.83
N TRP A 410 5.39 -14.87 4.46
CA TRP A 410 5.51 -13.45 4.74
C TRP A 410 4.39 -12.64 4.08
N ASP A 411 4.15 -12.88 2.79
CA ASP A 411 3.12 -12.20 1.99
C ASP A 411 1.71 -12.59 2.43
N ALA A 412 1.53 -13.82 2.94
CA ALA A 412 0.25 -14.28 3.50
C ALA A 412 -0.09 -13.65 4.86
N ILE A 413 0.90 -13.16 5.60
CA ILE A 413 0.66 -12.44 6.86
C ILE A 413 0.24 -11.01 6.52
N GLY A 414 -0.87 -10.57 7.12
CA GLY A 414 -1.49 -9.27 6.90
C GLY A 414 -0.66 -8.06 7.33
N GLY A 415 -1.37 -6.95 7.57
CA GLY A 415 -0.76 -5.67 7.94
C GLY A 415 0.11 -5.75 9.19
N LEU A 416 1.00 -4.76 9.35
CA LEU A 416 1.79 -4.55 10.56
C LEU A 416 1.44 -3.20 11.21
N PRO A 417 1.74 -3.03 12.50
CA PRO A 417 1.76 -1.72 13.14
C PRO A 417 2.72 -0.78 12.38
N ARG A 418 2.25 0.45 12.11
CA ARG A 418 2.98 1.44 11.30
C ARG A 418 4.39 1.73 11.85
N GLU A 419 4.56 1.70 13.17
CA GLU A 419 5.82 1.98 13.86
C GLU A 419 6.93 0.97 13.49
N HIS A 420 6.60 -0.33 13.48
CA HIS A 420 7.57 -1.41 13.24
C HIS A 420 7.61 -1.91 11.79
N ALA A 421 6.62 -1.53 10.96
CA ALA A 421 6.51 -2.00 9.58
C ALA A 421 7.77 -1.72 8.75
N LYS A 422 8.34 -0.51 8.86
CA LYS A 422 9.54 -0.13 8.10
C LYS A 422 10.77 -0.95 8.49
N GLU A 423 10.99 -1.12 9.79
CA GLU A 423 12.16 -1.84 10.32
C GLU A 423 12.11 -3.33 9.96
N VAL A 424 10.98 -3.98 10.25
CA VAL A 424 10.79 -5.42 10.02
C VAL A 424 10.83 -5.76 8.53
N ASN A 425 10.20 -4.94 7.66
CA ASN A 425 10.30 -5.11 6.21
C ASN A 425 11.74 -4.92 5.71
N LYS A 426 12.46 -3.91 6.21
CA LYS A 426 13.85 -3.65 5.82
C LYS A 426 14.74 -4.85 6.17
N LEU A 427 14.62 -5.38 7.39
CA LEU A 427 15.40 -6.55 7.83
C LEU A 427 15.16 -7.75 6.91
N PHE A 428 13.90 -8.12 6.67
CA PHE A 428 13.54 -9.25 5.82
C PHE A 428 14.09 -9.10 4.39
N TRP A 429 13.85 -7.96 3.74
CA TRP A 429 14.27 -7.76 2.36
C TRP A 429 15.78 -7.57 2.20
N THR A 430 16.47 -7.02 3.20
CA THR A 430 17.94 -6.96 3.20
C THR A 430 18.53 -8.36 3.25
N ASP A 431 18.05 -9.22 4.16
CA ASP A 431 18.54 -10.59 4.29
C ASP A 431 18.17 -11.44 3.06
N PHE A 432 16.96 -11.25 2.53
CA PHE A 432 16.52 -11.86 1.28
C PHE A 432 17.45 -11.50 0.12
N LYS A 433 17.70 -10.20 -0.10
CA LYS A 433 18.61 -9.72 -1.16
C LYS A 433 20.02 -10.25 -0.97
N LYS A 434 20.51 -10.31 0.27
CA LYS A 434 21.85 -10.83 0.59
C LYS A 434 22.01 -12.29 0.15
N PHE A 435 21.04 -13.16 0.44
CA PHE A 435 21.07 -14.55 -0.04
C PHE A 435 21.13 -14.65 -1.57
N PHE A 436 20.29 -13.90 -2.29
CA PHE A 436 20.28 -13.94 -3.75
C PHE A 436 21.53 -13.31 -4.37
N SER A 437 22.16 -12.34 -3.71
CA SER A 437 23.47 -11.83 -4.09
C SER A 437 24.53 -12.93 -3.99
N ASN A 438 24.61 -13.62 -2.85
CA ASN A 438 25.58 -14.72 -2.66
C ASN A 438 25.37 -15.84 -3.70
N LYS A 439 24.11 -16.20 -3.98
CA LYS A 439 23.75 -17.15 -5.03
C LYS A 439 24.26 -16.67 -6.40
N ASN A 440 24.00 -15.42 -6.75
CA ASN A 440 24.44 -14.85 -8.02
C ASN A 440 25.97 -14.89 -8.15
N ASP A 441 26.69 -14.57 -7.08
CA ASP A 441 28.14 -14.62 -7.05
C ASP A 441 28.68 -16.05 -7.21
N PHE A 442 28.01 -17.04 -6.59
CA PHE A 442 28.31 -18.46 -6.84
C PHE A 442 28.16 -18.85 -8.32
N PHE A 443 27.05 -18.47 -8.96
CA PHE A 443 26.83 -18.78 -10.38
C PHE A 443 27.79 -18.04 -11.30
N LYS A 444 28.15 -16.78 -10.99
CA LYS A 444 29.19 -16.03 -11.72
C LYS A 444 30.55 -16.72 -11.62
N LYS A 445 30.96 -17.16 -10.42
CA LYS A 445 32.21 -17.92 -10.22
C LYS A 445 32.19 -19.23 -11.00
N LEU A 446 31.09 -19.98 -10.94
CA LEU A 446 30.95 -21.24 -11.66
C LEU A 446 31.02 -21.07 -13.18
N GLU A 447 30.36 -20.03 -13.71
CA GLU A 447 30.40 -19.74 -15.14
C GLU A 447 31.78 -19.23 -15.57
N GLY A 448 32.46 -18.42 -14.75
CA GLY A 448 33.85 -18.03 -14.97
C GLY A 448 34.80 -19.23 -15.06
N MET A 449 34.69 -20.19 -14.13
CA MET A 449 35.47 -21.44 -14.18
C MET A 449 35.18 -22.28 -15.43
N ARG A 450 33.91 -22.34 -15.87
CA ARG A 450 33.52 -23.05 -17.10
C ARG A 450 34.09 -22.38 -18.35
N GLN A 451 34.10 -21.06 -18.38
CA GLN A 451 34.69 -20.28 -19.47
C GLN A 451 36.21 -20.49 -19.54
N GLU A 452 36.91 -20.48 -18.40
CA GLU A 452 38.34 -20.79 -18.34
C GLU A 452 38.64 -22.24 -18.82
N ASN A 453 37.79 -23.21 -18.43
CA ASN A 453 37.90 -24.58 -18.92
C ASN A 453 37.66 -24.69 -20.43
N LEU A 454 36.81 -23.84 -20.99
CA LEU A 454 36.53 -23.79 -22.42
C LEU A 454 37.77 -23.31 -23.17
N GLU A 455 38.39 -22.22 -22.75
CA GLU A 455 39.64 -21.71 -23.34
C GLU A 455 40.76 -22.76 -23.29
N LYS A 456 40.90 -23.47 -22.16
CA LYS A 456 41.86 -24.59 -22.03
C LYS A 456 41.56 -25.71 -23.01
N LYS A 457 40.28 -26.10 -23.18
CA LYS A 457 39.89 -27.16 -24.13
C LYS A 457 40.04 -26.73 -25.59
N GLU A 458 39.78 -25.48 -25.91
CA GLU A 458 40.05 -24.91 -27.23
C GLU A 458 41.55 -24.96 -27.56
N ALA A 459 42.42 -24.61 -26.61
CA ALA A 459 43.87 -24.73 -26.77
C ALA A 459 44.31 -26.19 -27.02
N LEU A 460 43.68 -27.17 -26.38
CA LEU A 460 43.94 -28.59 -26.66
C LEU A 460 43.48 -29.01 -28.06
N ILE A 461 42.35 -28.48 -28.53
CA ILE A 461 41.86 -28.73 -29.91
C ILE A 461 42.87 -28.19 -30.92
N HIS A 462 43.36 -26.97 -30.75
CA HIS A 462 44.38 -26.40 -31.64
C HIS A 462 45.65 -27.26 -31.69
N LYS A 463 46.17 -27.68 -30.53
CA LYS A 463 47.32 -28.60 -30.47
C LYS A 463 47.04 -29.96 -31.14
N ALA A 464 45.82 -30.48 -31.01
CA ALA A 464 45.45 -31.74 -31.65
C ALA A 464 45.36 -31.60 -33.18
N ILE A 465 44.83 -30.48 -33.68
CA ILE A 465 44.77 -30.16 -35.12
C ILE A 465 46.18 -30.04 -35.70
N GLU A 466 47.12 -29.36 -35.03
CA GLU A 466 48.52 -29.26 -35.47
C GLU A 466 49.20 -30.63 -35.62
N LEU A 467 48.84 -31.59 -34.76
CA LEU A 467 49.40 -32.93 -34.76
C LEU A 467 48.71 -33.89 -35.73
N GLN A 468 47.56 -33.52 -36.31
CA GLN A 468 46.70 -34.47 -37.03
C GLN A 468 47.34 -35.02 -38.32
N GLU A 469 48.21 -34.24 -38.96
CA GLU A 469 48.89 -34.57 -40.23
C GLU A 469 50.32 -35.10 -40.03
N SER A 470 50.78 -35.25 -38.78
CA SER A 470 52.14 -35.73 -38.50
C SER A 470 52.34 -37.18 -38.93
N THR A 471 53.47 -37.46 -39.56
CA THR A 471 53.89 -38.81 -39.98
C THR A 471 54.80 -39.52 -38.96
N ASP A 472 55.15 -38.85 -37.86
CA ASP A 472 55.86 -39.44 -36.72
C ASP A 472 54.86 -40.20 -35.82
N TRP A 473 54.50 -41.41 -36.27
CA TRP A 473 53.33 -42.13 -35.77
C TRP A 473 53.35 -42.43 -34.27
N ASP A 474 54.48 -42.86 -33.71
CA ASP A 474 54.53 -43.33 -32.32
C ASP A 474 54.70 -42.16 -31.33
N SER A 475 55.53 -41.17 -31.68
CA SER A 475 55.69 -39.93 -30.90
C SER A 475 54.39 -39.13 -30.87
N THR A 476 53.75 -38.92 -32.02
CA THR A 476 52.50 -38.17 -32.11
C THR A 476 51.33 -38.91 -31.46
N ALA A 477 51.28 -40.25 -31.54
CA ALA A 477 50.29 -41.03 -30.80
C ALA A 477 50.41 -40.84 -29.28
N ASN A 478 51.63 -40.78 -28.74
CA ASN A 478 51.85 -40.53 -27.31
C ASN A 478 51.47 -39.10 -26.91
N LYS A 479 51.78 -38.10 -27.75
CA LYS A 479 51.35 -36.71 -27.54
C LYS A 479 49.83 -36.55 -27.55
N LEU A 480 49.13 -37.15 -28.54
CA LEU A 480 47.67 -37.12 -28.61
C LEU A 480 47.01 -37.84 -27.43
N LYS A 481 47.57 -38.97 -26.98
CA LYS A 481 47.11 -39.64 -25.74
C LYS A 481 47.26 -38.74 -24.51
N ALA A 482 48.38 -38.01 -24.40
CA ALA A 482 48.57 -37.05 -23.33
C ALA A 482 47.55 -35.89 -23.39
N LEU A 483 47.26 -35.37 -24.59
CA LEU A 483 46.21 -34.36 -24.78
C LEU A 483 44.82 -34.90 -24.41
N GLN A 484 44.50 -36.16 -24.74
CA GLN A 484 43.26 -36.82 -24.34
C GLN A 484 43.14 -37.00 -22.82
N GLN A 485 44.27 -37.21 -22.12
CA GLN A 485 44.28 -37.24 -20.66
C GLN A 485 44.03 -35.84 -20.09
N GLN A 486 44.75 -34.82 -20.56
CA GLN A 486 44.55 -33.42 -20.16
C GLN A 486 43.11 -32.95 -20.40
N TRP A 487 42.48 -33.39 -21.51
CA TRP A 487 41.09 -33.12 -21.80
C TRP A 487 40.12 -33.64 -20.73
N ARG A 488 40.38 -34.84 -20.21
CA ARG A 488 39.58 -35.48 -19.15
C ARG A 488 39.80 -34.80 -17.81
N ASP A 489 41.02 -34.32 -17.56
CA ASP A 489 41.38 -33.62 -16.33
C ASP A 489 40.79 -32.20 -16.26
N ILE A 490 40.60 -31.54 -17.42
CA ILE A 490 39.90 -30.26 -17.49
C ILE A 490 38.41 -30.45 -17.21
N GLY A 491 37.91 -29.65 -16.26
CA GLY A 491 36.53 -29.68 -15.82
C GLY A 491 35.47 -29.35 -16.88
N PRO A 492 34.20 -29.26 -16.47
CA PRO A 492 33.10 -29.00 -17.39
C PRO A 492 33.21 -27.60 -18.02
N VAL A 493 32.72 -27.49 -19.25
CA VAL A 493 32.59 -26.24 -20.03
C VAL A 493 31.11 -25.81 -20.07
N PRO A 494 30.79 -24.61 -20.59
CA PRO A 494 29.40 -24.18 -20.69
C PRO A 494 28.57 -25.17 -21.51
N GLU A 495 27.37 -25.47 -21.03
CA GLU A 495 26.58 -26.59 -21.54
C GLU A 495 26.22 -26.46 -23.03
N LYS A 496 26.01 -25.22 -23.49
CA LYS A 496 25.68 -24.91 -24.90
C LYS A 496 26.75 -25.36 -25.90
N VAL A 497 28.01 -25.36 -25.48
CA VAL A 497 29.19 -25.59 -26.35
C VAL A 497 29.89 -26.91 -26.06
N ARG A 498 29.52 -27.59 -24.96
CA ARG A 498 30.09 -28.87 -24.51
C ARG A 498 30.21 -29.91 -25.61
N ASN A 499 29.14 -30.15 -26.35
CA ASN A 499 29.10 -31.21 -27.38
C ASN A 499 29.95 -30.83 -28.60
N SER A 500 29.80 -29.60 -29.09
CA SER A 500 30.55 -29.08 -30.24
C SER A 500 32.07 -29.12 -30.01
N ILE A 501 32.52 -28.67 -28.83
CA ILE A 501 33.94 -28.70 -28.45
C ILE A 501 34.48 -30.13 -28.38
N TYR A 502 33.71 -31.06 -27.80
CA TYR A 502 34.09 -32.48 -27.77
C TYR A 502 34.18 -33.12 -29.15
N GLU A 503 33.21 -32.85 -30.03
CA GLU A 503 33.20 -33.36 -31.40
C GLU A 503 34.42 -32.87 -32.20
N ARG A 504 34.76 -31.57 -32.07
CA ARG A 504 35.95 -31.00 -32.72
C ARG A 504 37.25 -31.66 -32.23
N PHE A 505 37.39 -31.85 -30.92
CA PHE A 505 38.58 -32.53 -30.35
C PHE A 505 38.68 -33.99 -30.81
N LYS A 506 37.55 -34.70 -30.77
CA LYS A 506 37.46 -36.08 -31.21
C LYS A 506 37.80 -36.21 -32.69
N ALA A 507 37.25 -35.35 -33.55
CA ALA A 507 37.53 -35.36 -34.98
C ALA A 507 39.03 -35.17 -35.28
N ALA A 508 39.70 -34.24 -34.60
CA ALA A 508 41.15 -34.03 -34.75
C ALA A 508 41.96 -35.27 -34.33
N CYS A 509 41.60 -35.92 -33.22
CA CYS A 509 42.25 -37.16 -32.78
C CYS A 509 41.98 -38.33 -33.76
N ASP A 510 40.72 -38.49 -34.17
CA ASP A 510 40.28 -39.57 -35.06
C ASP A 510 40.94 -39.45 -36.43
N ALA A 511 41.13 -38.23 -36.96
CA ALA A 511 41.84 -37.99 -38.22
C ALA A 511 43.25 -38.61 -38.21
N PHE A 512 44.04 -38.36 -37.16
CA PHE A 512 45.37 -38.95 -37.02
C PHE A 512 45.34 -40.48 -36.90
N PHE A 513 44.48 -41.03 -36.02
CA PHE A 513 44.43 -42.47 -35.81
C PHE A 513 43.88 -43.24 -37.02
N ASN A 514 42.96 -42.63 -37.77
CA ASN A 514 42.47 -43.16 -39.04
C ASN A 514 43.58 -43.15 -40.10
N ASN A 515 44.37 -42.07 -40.18
CA ASN A 515 45.52 -42.00 -41.09
C ASN A 515 46.59 -43.05 -40.74
N ARG A 516 46.93 -43.20 -39.45
CA ARG A 516 47.84 -44.24 -38.96
C ARG A 516 47.34 -45.65 -39.27
N ARG A 517 46.05 -45.90 -39.07
CA ARG A 517 45.42 -47.20 -39.38
C ARG A 517 45.39 -47.47 -40.87
N ALA A 518 45.09 -46.47 -41.70
CA ALA A 518 45.12 -46.61 -43.15
C ALA A 518 46.54 -46.94 -43.64
N ASN A 519 47.57 -46.29 -43.07
CA ASN A 519 48.96 -46.60 -43.38
C ASN A 519 49.33 -48.04 -42.96
N LEU A 520 48.93 -48.49 -41.77
CA LEU A 520 49.17 -49.86 -41.32
C LEU A 520 48.41 -50.89 -42.18
N SER A 521 47.17 -50.59 -42.57
CA SER A 521 46.35 -51.46 -43.43
C SER A 521 46.93 -51.60 -44.84
N LYS A 522 47.61 -50.57 -45.37
CA LYS A 522 48.34 -50.67 -46.64
C LYS A 522 49.49 -51.68 -46.53
N ALA A 523 50.28 -51.60 -45.45
CA ALA A 523 51.34 -52.56 -45.18
C ALA A 523 50.80 -53.98 -44.99
N ASP A 524 49.67 -54.14 -44.27
CA ASP A 524 49.03 -55.45 -44.09
C ASP A 524 48.50 -56.04 -45.41
N ALA A 525 47.97 -55.21 -46.32
CA ALA A 525 47.54 -55.63 -47.65
C ALA A 525 48.72 -56.08 -48.51
N GLU A 526 49.82 -55.33 -48.52
CA GLU A 526 51.08 -55.73 -49.18
C GLU A 526 51.59 -57.08 -48.64
N TYR A 527 51.55 -57.28 -47.33
CA TYR A 527 51.92 -58.56 -46.72
C TYR A 527 50.97 -59.68 -47.13
N ALA A 528 49.65 -59.44 -47.17
CA ALA A 528 48.68 -60.43 -47.62
C ALA A 528 48.88 -60.83 -49.10
N GLU A 529 49.28 -59.90 -49.97
CA GLU A 529 49.67 -60.23 -51.34
C GLU A 529 50.95 -61.07 -51.40
N ASN A 530 51.96 -60.73 -50.58
CA ASN A 530 53.18 -61.53 -50.46
C ASN A 530 52.90 -62.94 -49.96
N LEU A 531 51.93 -63.12 -49.05
CA LEU A 531 51.46 -64.43 -48.58
C LEU A 531 50.96 -65.28 -49.74
N LYS A 532 50.06 -64.73 -50.58
CA LYS A 532 49.51 -65.45 -51.74
C LYS A 532 50.59 -65.86 -52.73
N LYS A 533 51.55 -64.96 -53.01
CA LYS A 533 52.70 -65.26 -53.89
C LYS A 533 53.55 -66.40 -53.32
N LYS A 534 53.80 -66.42 -52.01
CA LYS A 534 54.53 -67.50 -51.34
C LYS A 534 53.77 -68.82 -51.32
N GLU A 535 52.46 -68.80 -51.09
CA GLU A 535 51.62 -70.00 -51.22
C GLU A 535 51.60 -70.57 -52.64
N ALA A 536 51.58 -69.70 -53.66
CA ALA A 536 51.66 -70.13 -55.06
C ALA A 536 52.99 -70.82 -55.39
N ILE A 537 54.12 -70.32 -54.86
CA ILE A 537 55.42 -70.99 -55.01
C ILE A 537 55.42 -72.37 -54.34
N ILE A 538 54.87 -72.47 -53.12
CA ILE A 538 54.76 -73.76 -52.41
C ILE A 538 53.96 -74.75 -53.25
N GLN A 539 52.85 -74.31 -53.86
CA GLN A 539 52.05 -75.17 -54.74
C GLN A 539 52.84 -75.59 -55.99
N SER A 540 53.55 -74.66 -56.64
CA SER A 540 54.41 -74.97 -57.79
C SER A 540 55.49 -76.01 -57.46
N ILE A 541 56.10 -75.92 -56.27
CA ILE A 541 57.09 -76.90 -55.79
C ILE A 541 56.43 -78.27 -55.60
N LEU A 542 55.24 -78.34 -54.98
CA LEU A 542 54.52 -79.59 -54.78
C LEU A 542 54.08 -80.24 -56.11
N ASP A 543 53.61 -79.43 -57.06
CA ASP A 543 53.20 -79.90 -58.39
C ASP A 543 54.40 -80.42 -59.19
N ALA A 544 55.56 -79.74 -59.08
CA ALA A 544 56.80 -80.19 -59.69
C ALA A 544 57.31 -81.49 -59.04
N ALA A 545 57.21 -81.61 -57.70
CA ALA A 545 57.55 -82.84 -56.98
C ALA A 545 56.66 -84.03 -57.42
N ALA A 546 55.38 -83.80 -57.69
CA ALA A 546 54.45 -84.83 -58.13
C ALA A 546 54.72 -85.32 -59.57
N LYS A 547 55.35 -84.50 -60.42
CA LYS A 547 55.68 -84.87 -61.81
C LYS A 547 56.93 -85.74 -61.93
N GLY A 548 57.76 -85.84 -60.89
CA GLY A 548 58.95 -86.70 -60.86
C GLY A 548 60.06 -86.33 -61.85
N THR A 549 60.01 -85.12 -62.44
CA THR A 549 61.00 -84.62 -63.42
C THR A 549 61.80 -83.46 -62.84
N GLY A 550 62.23 -83.57 -61.59
CA GLY A 550 62.93 -82.48 -60.90
C GLY A 550 64.36 -82.28 -61.43
N SER A 551 64.82 -81.03 -61.42
CA SER A 551 66.24 -80.66 -61.60
C SER A 551 66.73 -79.78 -60.44
N GLU A 552 68.03 -79.86 -60.12
CA GLU A 552 68.67 -78.96 -59.14
C GLU A 552 68.53 -77.49 -59.55
N LYS A 553 68.54 -77.19 -60.86
CA LYS A 553 68.37 -75.82 -61.36
C LYS A 553 66.97 -75.25 -61.07
N GLU A 554 65.93 -76.08 -61.23
CA GLU A 554 64.56 -75.69 -60.90
C GLU A 554 64.39 -75.47 -59.38
N MET A 555 65.11 -76.24 -58.55
CA MET A 555 65.17 -76.00 -57.10
C MET A 555 65.76 -74.62 -56.78
N ASP A 556 66.89 -74.28 -57.41
CA ASP A 556 67.54 -72.99 -57.21
C ASP A 556 66.68 -71.81 -57.71
N GLU A 557 65.88 -72.01 -58.76
CA GLU A 557 64.87 -71.03 -59.20
C GLU A 557 63.75 -70.84 -58.18
N PHE A 558 63.24 -71.92 -57.57
CA PHE A 558 62.24 -71.80 -56.51
C PHE A 558 62.79 -71.10 -55.27
N LEU A 559 64.04 -71.38 -54.90
CA LEU A 559 64.74 -70.67 -53.83
C LEU A 559 64.83 -69.17 -54.14
N ALA A 560 65.27 -68.80 -55.35
CA ALA A 560 65.40 -67.40 -55.75
C ALA A 560 64.04 -66.66 -55.77
N GLN A 561 62.97 -67.28 -56.30
CA GLN A 561 61.64 -66.71 -56.32
C GLN A 561 61.05 -66.51 -54.92
N TRP A 562 61.28 -67.47 -54.02
CA TRP A 562 60.88 -67.35 -52.62
C TRP A 562 61.60 -66.21 -51.91
N GLN A 563 62.90 -66.06 -52.19
CA GLN A 563 63.74 -65.02 -51.61
C GLN A 563 63.37 -63.62 -52.12
N ALA A 564 62.94 -63.49 -53.37
CA ALA A 564 62.51 -62.22 -53.95
C ALA A 564 61.20 -61.67 -53.35
N ILE A 565 60.37 -62.53 -52.74
CA ILE A 565 59.13 -62.10 -52.10
C ILE A 565 59.39 -61.66 -50.67
N GLY A 566 58.95 -60.44 -50.34
CA GLY A 566 59.09 -59.83 -49.02
C GLY A 566 58.31 -60.50 -47.88
N PHE A 567 58.06 -59.73 -46.83
CA PHE A 567 57.44 -60.24 -45.60
C PHE A 567 55.96 -60.62 -45.78
N VAL A 568 55.55 -61.58 -44.97
CA VAL A 568 54.21 -62.20 -44.88
C VAL A 568 53.57 -61.77 -43.55
N PRO A 569 52.23 -61.76 -43.40
CA PRO A 569 51.59 -61.42 -42.14
C PRO A 569 52.14 -62.26 -40.99
N ARG A 570 52.42 -61.62 -39.85
CA ARG A 570 53.15 -62.24 -38.72
C ARG A 570 52.53 -63.55 -38.23
N GLY A 571 51.20 -63.69 -38.31
CA GLY A 571 50.50 -64.92 -37.90
C GLY A 571 50.72 -66.11 -38.84
N ALA A 572 50.92 -65.87 -40.14
CA ALA A 572 51.10 -66.91 -41.14
C ALA A 572 52.59 -67.27 -41.38
N MET A 573 53.50 -66.41 -40.95
CA MET A 573 54.94 -66.53 -41.18
C MET A 573 55.50 -67.92 -40.86
N LYS A 574 55.28 -68.45 -39.66
CA LYS A 574 55.80 -69.75 -39.23
C LYS A 574 55.19 -70.92 -40.02
N SER A 575 53.88 -70.86 -40.29
CA SER A 575 53.19 -71.93 -41.01
C SER A 575 53.62 -71.99 -42.47
N ILE A 576 53.80 -70.84 -43.11
CA ILE A 576 54.24 -70.73 -44.50
C ILE A 576 55.70 -71.17 -44.65
N GLU A 577 56.58 -70.80 -43.71
CA GLU A 577 57.97 -71.28 -43.66
C GLU A 577 58.04 -72.81 -43.51
N GLN A 578 57.22 -73.39 -42.65
CA GLN A 578 57.12 -74.84 -42.49
C GLN A 578 56.58 -75.55 -43.73
N LYS A 579 55.49 -75.06 -44.34
CA LYS A 579 54.93 -75.65 -45.56
C LYS A 579 55.93 -75.60 -46.72
N TYR A 580 56.71 -74.53 -46.79
CA TYR A 580 57.77 -74.37 -47.78
C TYR A 580 58.91 -75.37 -47.58
N SER A 581 59.41 -75.54 -46.35
CA SER A 581 60.45 -76.54 -46.08
C SER A 581 59.95 -77.97 -46.34
N GLU A 582 58.70 -78.28 -45.98
CA GLU A 582 58.08 -79.58 -46.28
C GLU A 582 57.90 -79.82 -47.79
N ALA A 583 57.51 -78.79 -48.55
CA ALA A 583 57.36 -78.88 -50.00
C ALA A 583 58.72 -79.10 -50.69
N LEU A 584 59.75 -78.36 -50.29
CA LEU A 584 61.11 -78.56 -50.81
C LEU A 584 61.69 -79.92 -50.41
N ALA A 585 61.46 -80.39 -49.19
CA ALA A 585 61.89 -81.72 -48.76
C ALA A 585 61.24 -82.84 -49.59
N LYS A 586 59.95 -82.69 -49.94
CA LYS A 586 59.27 -83.62 -50.87
C LYS A 586 59.83 -83.53 -52.28
N TYR A 587 60.16 -82.33 -52.75
CA TYR A 587 60.77 -82.12 -54.06
C TYR A 587 62.17 -82.77 -54.15
N VAL A 588 63.01 -82.61 -53.13
CA VAL A 588 64.34 -83.25 -53.03
C VAL A 588 64.23 -84.77 -53.00
N LYS A 589 63.25 -85.35 -52.30
CA LYS A 589 63.03 -86.81 -52.33
C LYS A 589 62.52 -87.37 -53.66
N GLY A 590 61.92 -86.52 -54.51
CA GLY A 590 61.46 -86.90 -55.84
C GLY A 590 62.56 -86.82 -56.90
N LEU A 591 63.69 -86.19 -56.59
CA LEU A 591 64.93 -86.27 -57.35
C LEU A 591 65.57 -87.62 -56.96
N ASP A 592 65.61 -88.58 -57.88
CA ASP A 592 66.16 -89.93 -57.71
C ASP A 592 67.69 -89.91 -57.48
N VAL A 593 68.10 -89.32 -56.36
CA VAL A 593 69.47 -89.02 -55.96
C VAL A 593 69.71 -89.78 -54.67
N GLU A 594 70.49 -90.86 -54.72
CA GLU A 594 70.76 -91.69 -53.54
C GLU A 594 72.07 -91.29 -52.84
N GLY A 595 72.03 -91.19 -51.51
CA GLY A 595 73.21 -91.06 -50.66
C GLY A 595 73.64 -89.63 -50.36
N GLN A 596 74.93 -89.33 -50.50
CA GLN A 596 75.54 -88.08 -50.01
C GLN A 596 75.07 -86.80 -50.73
N GLU A 597 74.48 -86.89 -51.92
CA GLU A 597 73.98 -85.72 -52.67
C GLU A 597 72.59 -85.28 -52.21
N GLU A 598 71.71 -86.22 -51.80
CA GLU A 598 70.39 -85.93 -51.21
C GLU A 598 70.54 -85.13 -49.90
N GLU A 599 71.48 -85.55 -49.04
CA GLU A 599 71.75 -84.87 -47.78
C GLU A 599 72.24 -83.43 -48.01
N GLN A 600 73.07 -83.19 -49.03
CA GLN A 600 73.56 -81.86 -49.38
C GLN A 600 72.46 -80.94 -49.89
N LEU A 601 71.56 -81.45 -50.72
CA LEU A 601 70.39 -80.71 -51.20
C LEU A 601 69.42 -80.38 -50.05
N MET A 602 69.18 -81.33 -49.13
CA MET A 602 68.37 -81.10 -47.94
C MET A 602 68.97 -80.02 -47.02
N ILE A 603 70.30 -80.00 -46.84
CA ILE A 603 71.00 -78.97 -46.08
C ILE A 603 70.89 -77.60 -46.79
N LYS A 604 71.01 -77.57 -48.12
CA LYS A 604 70.82 -76.34 -48.93
C LYS A 604 69.41 -75.78 -48.77
N VAL A 605 68.39 -76.64 -48.72
CA VAL A 605 66.99 -76.27 -48.44
C VAL A 605 66.82 -75.69 -47.03
N GLU A 606 67.39 -76.34 -46.01
CA GLU A 606 67.34 -75.82 -44.64
C GLU A 606 68.04 -74.47 -44.52
N LEU A 607 69.18 -74.30 -45.18
CA LEU A 607 69.97 -73.06 -45.16
C LEU A 607 69.31 -71.94 -45.95
N GLY A 608 68.70 -72.24 -47.11
CA GLY A 608 67.92 -71.29 -47.89
C GLY A 608 66.69 -70.76 -47.14
N GLY A 609 66.07 -71.57 -46.28
CA GLY A 609 65.01 -71.13 -45.36
C GLY A 609 65.50 -70.21 -44.24
N LEU A 610 66.73 -70.41 -43.75
CA LEU A 610 67.33 -69.66 -42.64
C LEU A 610 67.79 -68.24 -43.03
N GLN A 611 68.21 -68.02 -44.29
CA GLN A 611 68.76 -66.74 -44.77
C GLN A 611 67.76 -65.58 -44.80
N ASN A 612 66.46 -65.83 -44.99
CA ASN A 612 65.45 -64.76 -45.13
C ASN A 612 64.44 -64.70 -43.97
N GLY A 613 64.70 -65.44 -42.88
CA GLY A 613 63.94 -65.32 -41.65
C GLY A 613 64.36 -64.10 -40.81
N PRO A 614 63.49 -63.57 -39.95
CA PRO A 614 63.86 -62.50 -39.02
C PRO A 614 64.98 -63.00 -38.11
N ASN A 615 66.06 -62.22 -37.99
CA ASN A 615 67.32 -62.57 -37.35
C ASN A 615 68.12 -63.69 -38.07
N ALA A 616 68.08 -63.73 -39.40
CA ALA A 616 68.87 -64.67 -40.22
C ALA A 616 70.33 -64.76 -39.78
N ASP A 617 71.03 -63.62 -39.67
CA ASP A 617 72.43 -63.56 -39.22
C ASP A 617 72.65 -64.26 -37.87
N ARG A 618 71.75 -64.01 -36.91
CA ARG A 618 71.83 -64.61 -35.59
C ARG A 618 71.58 -66.12 -35.63
N LYS A 619 70.65 -66.58 -36.48
CA LYS A 619 70.34 -68.01 -36.63
C LYS A 619 71.46 -68.76 -37.35
N LEU A 620 72.05 -68.18 -38.40
CA LEU A 620 73.19 -68.73 -39.13
C LEU A 620 74.42 -68.83 -38.24
N ASN A 621 74.77 -67.77 -37.51
CA ASN A 621 75.87 -67.78 -36.55
C ASN A 621 75.68 -68.83 -35.45
N LYS A 622 74.43 -69.04 -35.00
CA LYS A 622 74.11 -70.09 -34.03
C LYS A 622 74.33 -71.49 -34.62
N LYS A 623 73.82 -71.76 -35.83
CA LYS A 623 73.99 -73.06 -36.51
C LYS A 623 75.48 -73.33 -36.78
N GLU A 624 76.24 -72.31 -37.18
CA GLU A 624 77.70 -72.41 -37.32
C GLU A 624 78.39 -72.75 -35.99
N GLY A 625 78.02 -72.07 -34.90
CA GLY A 625 78.55 -72.34 -33.56
C GLY A 625 78.23 -73.74 -33.06
N ASP A 626 77.00 -74.23 -33.28
CA ASP A 626 76.56 -75.56 -32.90
C ASP A 626 77.34 -76.66 -33.65
N LEU A 627 77.53 -76.49 -34.97
CA LEU A 627 78.35 -77.41 -35.79
C LEU A 627 79.81 -77.43 -35.34
N ARG A 628 80.42 -76.26 -35.08
CA ARG A 628 81.79 -76.19 -34.56
C ARG A 628 81.93 -76.91 -33.22
N ARG A 629 80.94 -76.77 -32.33
CA ARG A 629 80.94 -77.46 -31.03
C ARG A 629 80.84 -78.97 -31.18
N GLN A 630 79.95 -79.47 -32.04
CA GLN A 630 79.83 -80.91 -32.31
C GLN A 630 81.12 -81.48 -32.91
N ILE A 631 81.74 -80.76 -33.86
CA ILE A 631 83.06 -81.15 -34.41
C ILE A 631 84.10 -81.24 -33.29
N GLN A 632 84.17 -80.22 -32.41
CA GLN A 632 85.12 -80.22 -31.30
C GLN A 632 84.85 -81.37 -30.30
N GLU A 633 83.59 -81.70 -30.03
CA GLU A 633 83.20 -82.79 -29.14
C GLU A 633 83.62 -84.15 -29.71
N ILE A 634 83.37 -84.39 -31.00
CA ILE A 634 83.82 -85.59 -31.69
C ILE A 634 85.35 -85.64 -31.75
N GLU A 635 86.03 -84.53 -32.03
CA GLU A 635 87.51 -84.44 -32.00
C GLU A 635 88.08 -84.79 -30.62
N ASN A 636 87.45 -84.30 -29.55
CA ASN A 636 87.84 -84.62 -28.18
C ASN A 636 87.58 -86.09 -27.83
N ASN A 637 86.46 -86.65 -28.28
CA ASN A 637 86.13 -88.06 -28.08
C ASN A 637 87.11 -88.98 -28.83
N ILE A 638 87.44 -88.66 -30.08
CA ILE A 638 88.48 -89.35 -30.86
C ILE A 638 89.82 -89.27 -30.13
N ALA A 639 90.20 -88.10 -29.61
CA ALA A 639 91.44 -87.94 -28.85
C ALA A 639 91.45 -88.78 -27.56
N LEU A 640 90.33 -88.83 -26.83
CA LEU A 640 90.16 -89.63 -25.62
C LEU A 640 90.22 -91.12 -25.92
N TRP A 641 89.53 -91.58 -26.97
CA TRP A 641 89.56 -92.98 -27.40
C TRP A 641 90.95 -93.40 -27.88
N ASN A 642 91.66 -92.55 -28.63
CA ASN A 642 93.06 -92.80 -29.02
C ASN A 642 94.00 -92.88 -27.82
N ASN A 643 93.83 -92.01 -26.83
CA ASN A 643 94.63 -92.04 -25.59
C ASN A 643 94.34 -93.34 -24.80
N ASN A 644 93.07 -93.72 -24.67
CA ASN A 644 92.68 -94.98 -24.04
C ASN A 644 93.25 -96.20 -24.79
N LEU A 645 93.24 -96.20 -26.13
CA LEU A 645 93.86 -97.24 -26.96
C LEU A 645 95.36 -97.37 -26.70
N SER A 646 96.05 -96.24 -26.51
CA SER A 646 97.47 -96.18 -26.16
C SER A 646 97.77 -96.87 -24.81
N PHE A 647 96.87 -96.78 -23.83
CA PHE A 647 96.99 -97.51 -22.55
C PHE A 647 96.78 -99.02 -22.68
N PHE A 648 95.98 -99.48 -23.64
CA PHE A 648 95.75 -100.92 -23.91
C PHE A 648 96.86 -101.59 -24.74
N ALA A 649 97.90 -100.86 -25.16
CA ALA A 649 98.97 -101.38 -26.00
C ALA A 649 99.79 -102.53 -25.38
N ASN A 650 99.81 -102.68 -24.04
CA ASN A 650 100.73 -103.59 -23.33
C ASN A 650 100.07 -104.81 -22.63
N SER A 651 98.82 -105.19 -22.94
CA SER A 651 98.12 -106.33 -22.28
C SER A 651 97.69 -107.43 -23.26
N LYS A 652 97.90 -108.70 -22.88
CA LYS A 652 97.60 -109.92 -23.68
C LYS A 652 96.10 -110.22 -23.90
N THR A 653 95.18 -109.44 -23.32
CA THR A 653 93.71 -109.55 -23.53
C THR A 653 93.09 -108.36 -24.26
N ALA A 654 93.90 -107.45 -24.81
CA ALA A 654 93.45 -106.16 -25.34
C ALA A 654 92.94 -106.16 -26.80
N ASP A 655 93.15 -107.22 -27.59
CA ASP A 655 92.95 -107.15 -29.05
C ASP A 655 91.49 -106.99 -29.50
N LYS A 656 90.51 -107.58 -28.78
CA LYS A 656 89.08 -107.41 -29.09
C LYS A 656 88.58 -105.99 -28.78
N LEU A 657 89.00 -105.42 -27.64
CA LEU A 657 88.61 -104.06 -27.26
C LEU A 657 89.27 -103.01 -28.18
N LYS A 658 90.51 -103.23 -28.62
CA LYS A 658 91.16 -102.38 -29.62
C LYS A 658 90.36 -102.30 -30.92
N ALA A 659 89.94 -103.45 -31.47
CA ALA A 659 89.12 -103.49 -32.69
C ALA A 659 87.79 -102.73 -32.53
N GLU A 660 87.12 -102.85 -31.38
CA GLU A 660 85.88 -102.11 -31.10
C GLU A 660 86.10 -100.59 -30.99
N PHE A 661 87.21 -100.15 -30.39
CA PHE A 661 87.53 -98.72 -30.31
C PHE A 661 88.03 -98.16 -31.65
N ASP A 662 88.77 -98.94 -32.45
CA ASP A 662 89.19 -98.55 -33.80
C ASP A 662 87.96 -98.36 -34.71
N GLU A 663 86.98 -99.27 -34.66
CA GLU A 663 85.72 -99.12 -35.39
C GLU A 663 84.93 -97.88 -34.95
N LYS A 664 84.91 -97.58 -33.64
CA LYS A 664 84.28 -96.35 -33.11
C LYS A 664 85.01 -95.08 -33.56
N ILE A 665 86.34 -95.10 -33.59
CA ILE A 665 87.16 -93.97 -34.04
C ILE A 665 86.93 -93.72 -35.54
N GLU A 666 86.87 -94.76 -36.37
CA GLU A 666 86.59 -94.62 -37.80
C GLU A 666 85.18 -94.06 -38.05
N LYS A 667 84.14 -94.59 -37.38
CA LYS A 667 82.78 -94.03 -37.48
C LYS A 667 82.70 -92.57 -37.02
N ALA A 668 83.41 -92.21 -35.95
CA ALA A 668 83.48 -90.84 -35.49
C ALA A 668 84.26 -89.91 -36.43
N LYS A 669 85.29 -90.40 -37.13
CA LYS A 669 85.97 -89.62 -38.18
C LYS A 669 85.04 -89.37 -39.37
N GLU A 670 84.29 -90.37 -39.79
CA GLU A 670 83.28 -90.22 -40.86
C GLU A 670 82.22 -89.18 -40.48
N GLU A 671 81.69 -89.23 -39.25
CA GLU A 671 80.73 -88.26 -38.72
C GLU A 671 81.35 -86.85 -38.61
N MET A 672 82.59 -86.74 -38.15
CA MET A 672 83.33 -85.46 -38.11
C MET A 672 83.51 -84.86 -39.51
N ASP A 673 83.86 -85.66 -40.51
CA ASP A 673 84.04 -85.21 -41.89
C ASP A 673 82.72 -84.77 -42.51
N HIS A 674 81.61 -85.43 -42.17
CA HIS A 674 80.26 -85.01 -42.52
C HIS A 674 79.94 -83.63 -41.94
N LEU A 675 80.10 -83.44 -40.63
CA LEU A 675 79.88 -82.15 -39.96
C LEU A 675 80.79 -81.04 -40.52
N LYS A 676 82.05 -81.35 -40.88
CA LYS A 676 82.98 -80.41 -41.53
C LYS A 676 82.53 -80.01 -42.94
N LYS A 677 81.84 -80.89 -43.69
CA LYS A 677 81.21 -80.54 -44.97
C LYS A 677 79.99 -79.63 -44.74
N GLN A 678 79.14 -79.93 -43.76
CA GLN A 678 78.00 -79.07 -43.39
C GLN A 678 78.45 -77.67 -42.99
N LEU A 679 79.50 -77.57 -42.16
CA LEU A 679 80.08 -76.30 -41.74
C LEU A 679 80.62 -75.46 -42.92
N ARG A 680 81.19 -76.12 -43.94
CA ARG A 680 81.63 -75.44 -45.17
C ARG A 680 80.45 -74.86 -45.94
N MET A 681 79.34 -75.56 -46.04
CA MET A 681 78.11 -75.08 -46.71
C MET A 681 77.48 -73.89 -45.99
N VAL A 682 77.46 -73.92 -44.65
CA VAL A 682 76.98 -72.78 -43.84
C VAL A 682 77.84 -71.52 -44.04
N ARG A 683 79.15 -71.69 -44.28
CA ARG A 683 80.09 -70.58 -44.51
C ARG A 683 80.15 -70.07 -45.95
N SER A 684 79.70 -70.87 -46.92
CA SER A 684 79.68 -70.49 -48.35
C SER A 684 78.41 -69.74 -48.75
N MET A 685 77.42 -69.71 -47.86
CA MET A 685 76.16 -68.97 -47.95
C MET A 685 76.31 -67.60 -47.30
#